data_AF-C7D898-F1
#
_entry.id   AF-C7D898-F1
#
_cell.length_a   1.000
_cell.length_b   1.000
_cell.length_c   1.000
_cell.angle_alpha   90.00
_cell.angle_beta   90.00
_cell.angle_gamma   90.00
#
_symmetry.space_group_name_H-M   'P 1'
#
loop_
_entity.id
_entity.type
_entity.pdbx_description
1 polymer ?
#
loop_
_entity_poly.entity_id
_entity_poly.type
_entity_poly.pdbx_seq_one_letter_code
_entity_poly.pdbx_strand_id
1 'polypeptide(L)'
;MALSRRSGQRFQASIWPGFVDAMTGLLLVLMFVLTIFMVVQFVLRETITGQETELDQLTAQVIALNEALGISQADAADLQTQVGTLTTNLDNAAQEAATQSALIASLTAERDARTAELAAATTRITGFEAQVAALLAGRDQAREQIAGLEAEQSRLLSEQEALNLALAQSRDEIDAAAEAARLAAARRDALDALIAELRAEQSDTTATLEAAQTQISELEAQQLVDAAAAEALRAKLQDADAELTAMTLALEEQRQAAEDTLTLLAAAKAAQDDVAAQLAAALLAQEVSDGDLEAARTALEGALAANADRSQIEARLAAALLENEDINAQVRAAQAAIEAGGETTSALTAELGAANDEIATLTSQIGASQTEVARLQVALDAALDQKAAVEADLAAARAAADQAGAGAADLRDQLAAALAERDKAINELAAARAAMDAQGQGADALRDQLAAALAARLAAERAIEDRLTEAEQQETLLAAARARLAEEQAISDEGQLRIEALNQQVAQLRTQLASLQTLLDVASEQDAASDVEIQALGAQLNAALARVAQEQRKRAELEEAERKRLEAEAQDLERYRSEFFGQLRDLLEGQDGVRIEGDRFVFASEVLFRPGSADLSDAGRDEIAKVAGILRGVASEIPPSINWVIRVDGHTDNTPLSGLGQFANNWELSQARALSVVLYMVNFLGIPPNRLAANGFGQYQPVTNGDSDQARAQNRRIELKFTER
;
A
#
# COMPACT_ATOMS: atom_id res chain seq x y z
N MET A 1 -128.41 -143.11 4.03
CA MET A 1 -129.06 -142.31 2.96
C MET A 1 -127.97 -141.47 2.32
N ALA A 2 -127.79 -141.28 1.02
CA ALA A 2 -128.39 -141.70 -0.25
C ALA A 2 -127.57 -140.84 -1.27
N LEU A 3 -127.16 -141.21 -2.49
CA LEU A 3 -127.45 -142.29 -3.42
C LEU A 3 -126.45 -142.15 -4.60
N SER A 4 -126.23 -143.25 -5.35
CA SER A 4 -126.09 -143.30 -6.83
C SER A 4 -124.78 -142.77 -7.46
N ARG A 5 -123.97 -143.51 -8.25
CA ARG A 5 -124.02 -144.81 -8.97
C ARG A 5 -122.55 -145.27 -9.17
N ARG A 6 -122.19 -146.55 -8.92
CA ARG A 6 -121.94 -147.67 -9.88
C ARG A 6 -121.03 -147.29 -11.06
N SER A 7 -119.99 -148.03 -11.49
CA SER A 7 -119.45 -149.41 -11.34
C SER A 7 -118.01 -149.39 -11.92
N GLY A 8 -116.97 -150.08 -11.45
CA GLY A 8 -116.80 -151.54 -11.43
C GLY A 8 -115.49 -151.98 -12.15
N GLN A 9 -114.46 -152.31 -11.35
CA GLN A 9 -113.38 -153.31 -11.52
C GLN A 9 -112.25 -153.25 -12.60
N ARG A 10 -111.02 -153.21 -12.04
CA ARG A 10 -109.84 -154.13 -12.16
C ARG A 10 -108.62 -153.74 -13.04
N PHE A 11 -107.46 -153.68 -12.32
CA PHE A 11 -106.02 -153.86 -12.69
C PHE A 11 -105.48 -152.98 -13.84
N GLN A 12 -104.29 -152.38 -13.81
CA GLN A 12 -102.98 -152.78 -13.25
C GLN A 12 -102.10 -151.50 -13.13
N ALA A 13 -101.12 -151.51 -12.22
CA ALA A 13 -100.31 -150.36 -11.80
C ALA A 13 -99.25 -149.89 -12.82
N SER A 14 -99.00 -148.58 -12.89
CA SER A 14 -97.77 -147.98 -13.43
C SER A 14 -97.56 -146.58 -12.83
N ILE A 15 -96.37 -146.34 -12.26
CA ILE A 15 -95.95 -145.19 -11.46
C ILE A 15 -94.86 -144.43 -12.23
N TRP A 16 -95.00 -143.10 -12.45
CA TRP A 16 -93.97 -142.05 -12.59
C TRP A 16 -94.63 -140.73 -13.03
N PRO A 17 -94.26 -139.51 -12.53
CA PRO A 17 -92.88 -138.99 -12.50
C PRO A 17 -92.48 -138.12 -11.26
N GLY A 18 -91.21 -138.18 -10.84
CA GLY A 18 -90.65 -137.32 -9.77
C GLY A 18 -89.12 -137.18 -9.75
N PHE A 19 -88.41 -137.54 -10.82
CA PHE A 19 -86.93 -137.61 -10.83
C PHE A 19 -86.23 -136.44 -11.56
N VAL A 20 -86.98 -135.56 -12.23
CA VAL A 20 -86.39 -134.48 -13.04
C VAL A 20 -86.02 -133.24 -12.22
N ASP A 21 -86.61 -133.02 -11.04
CA ASP A 21 -86.41 -131.78 -10.27
C ASP A 21 -85.12 -131.77 -9.40
N ALA A 22 -84.63 -132.95 -9.00
CA ALA A 22 -83.45 -133.07 -8.16
C ALA A 22 -82.11 -132.94 -8.92
N MET A 23 -82.04 -133.36 -10.20
CA MET A 23 -80.81 -133.20 -11.00
C MET A 23 -80.59 -131.77 -11.52
N THR A 24 -81.66 -131.05 -11.86
CA THR A 24 -81.56 -129.64 -12.25
C THR A 24 -81.19 -128.74 -11.08
N GLY A 25 -81.68 -129.05 -9.86
CA GLY A 25 -81.28 -128.33 -8.65
C GLY A 25 -79.78 -128.47 -8.32
N LEU A 26 -79.22 -129.66 -8.50
CA LEU A 26 -77.80 -129.91 -8.19
C LEU A 26 -76.85 -129.28 -9.21
N LEU A 27 -77.24 -129.24 -10.50
CA LEU A 27 -76.52 -128.50 -11.53
C LEU A 27 -76.60 -126.97 -11.34
N LEU A 28 -77.75 -126.44 -10.91
CA LEU A 28 -77.93 -125.01 -10.62
C LEU A 28 -77.06 -124.57 -9.43
N VAL A 29 -76.96 -125.37 -8.38
CA VAL A 29 -76.10 -125.06 -7.23
C VAL A 29 -74.61 -125.09 -7.60
N LEU A 30 -74.18 -126.06 -8.42
CA LEU A 30 -72.79 -126.11 -8.90
C LEU A 30 -72.44 -124.91 -9.79
N MET A 31 -73.33 -124.55 -10.73
CA MET A 31 -73.17 -123.35 -11.55
C MET A 31 -73.18 -122.08 -10.70
N PHE A 32 -74.03 -122.00 -9.67
CA PHE A 32 -74.12 -120.85 -8.77
C PHE A 32 -72.81 -120.64 -7.98
N VAL A 33 -72.22 -121.70 -7.44
CA VAL A 33 -70.95 -121.61 -6.70
C VAL A 33 -69.78 -121.20 -7.61
N LEU A 34 -69.67 -121.79 -8.80
CA LEU A 34 -68.64 -121.41 -9.78
C LEU A 34 -68.81 -119.97 -10.30
N THR A 35 -70.06 -119.52 -10.47
CA THR A 35 -70.35 -118.15 -10.92
C THR A 35 -70.01 -117.13 -9.83
N ILE A 36 -70.34 -117.42 -8.56
CA ILE A 36 -69.95 -116.57 -7.43
C ILE A 36 -68.43 -116.44 -7.35
N PHE A 37 -67.70 -117.56 -7.49
CA PHE A 37 -66.24 -117.53 -7.46
C PHE A 37 -65.64 -116.71 -8.62
N MET A 38 -66.16 -116.86 -9.85
CA MET A 38 -65.70 -116.12 -11.02
C MET A 38 -66.01 -114.61 -10.91
N VAL A 39 -67.19 -114.25 -10.40
CA VAL A 39 -67.57 -112.84 -10.17
C VAL A 39 -66.69 -112.20 -9.11
N VAL A 40 -66.42 -112.91 -8.00
CA VAL A 40 -65.53 -112.40 -6.94
C VAL A 40 -64.11 -112.20 -7.47
N GLN A 41 -63.57 -113.16 -8.24
CA GLN A 41 -62.25 -113.05 -8.87
C GLN A 41 -62.17 -111.92 -9.92
N PHE A 42 -63.23 -111.71 -10.70
CA PHE A 42 -63.32 -110.63 -11.68
C PHE A 42 -63.33 -109.25 -11.00
N VAL A 43 -64.19 -109.07 -10.00
CA VAL A 43 -64.28 -107.81 -9.23
C VAL A 43 -62.96 -107.50 -8.55
N LEU A 44 -62.27 -108.49 -7.97
CA LEU A 44 -60.96 -108.31 -7.35
C LEU A 44 -59.88 -107.88 -8.35
N ARG A 45 -59.80 -108.54 -9.52
CA ARG A 45 -58.87 -108.15 -10.58
C ARG A 45 -59.13 -106.73 -11.07
N GLU A 46 -60.39 -106.38 -11.26
CA GLU A 46 -60.80 -105.04 -11.67
C GLU A 46 -60.44 -103.99 -10.61
N THR A 47 -60.60 -104.29 -9.32
CA THR A 47 -60.16 -103.40 -8.23
C THR A 47 -58.64 -103.21 -8.18
N ILE A 48 -57.85 -104.28 -8.36
CA ILE A 48 -56.38 -104.19 -8.32
C ILE A 48 -55.84 -103.43 -9.53
N THR A 49 -56.35 -103.73 -10.73
CA THR A 49 -55.95 -103.00 -11.96
C THR A 49 -56.40 -101.53 -11.92
N GLY A 50 -57.57 -101.24 -11.34
CA GLY A 50 -58.01 -99.87 -11.08
C GLY A 50 -57.05 -99.12 -10.15
N GLN A 51 -56.64 -99.73 -9.05
CA GLN A 51 -55.65 -99.17 -8.12
C GLN A 51 -54.26 -98.99 -8.75
N GLU A 52 -53.84 -99.88 -9.65
CA GLU A 52 -52.58 -99.74 -10.38
C GLU A 52 -52.57 -98.50 -11.27
N THR A 53 -53.69 -98.25 -11.97
CA THR A 53 -53.85 -97.04 -12.79
C THR A 53 -53.88 -95.77 -11.93
N GLU A 54 -54.53 -95.81 -10.75
CA GLU A 54 -54.56 -94.68 -9.80
C GLU A 54 -53.17 -94.41 -9.22
N LEU A 55 -52.40 -95.45 -8.88
CA LEU A 55 -51.01 -95.34 -8.43
C LEU A 55 -50.09 -94.76 -9.50
N ASP A 56 -50.23 -95.16 -10.76
CA ASP A 56 -49.45 -94.61 -11.86
C ASP A 56 -49.74 -93.11 -12.06
N GLN A 57 -51.02 -92.72 -11.98
CA GLN A 57 -51.43 -91.32 -12.05
C GLN A 57 -50.88 -90.50 -10.87
N LEU A 58 -50.98 -91.02 -9.64
CA LEU A 58 -50.43 -90.36 -8.46
C LEU A 58 -48.89 -90.27 -8.52
N THR A 59 -48.21 -91.29 -9.06
CA THR A 59 -46.76 -91.29 -9.24
C THR A 59 -46.34 -90.25 -10.29
N ALA A 60 -47.07 -90.16 -11.41
CA ALA A 60 -46.86 -89.10 -12.40
C ALA A 60 -47.10 -87.70 -11.82
N GLN A 61 -48.12 -87.52 -10.97
CA GLN A 61 -48.36 -86.26 -10.25
C GLN A 61 -47.21 -85.93 -9.27
N VAL A 62 -46.68 -86.91 -8.54
CA VAL A 62 -45.51 -86.73 -7.66
C VAL A 62 -44.28 -86.30 -8.46
N ILE A 63 -44.02 -86.90 -9.61
CA ILE A 63 -42.90 -86.52 -10.48
C ILE A 63 -43.06 -85.07 -10.98
N ALA A 64 -44.26 -84.72 -11.48
CA ALA A 64 -44.54 -83.37 -11.97
C ALA A 64 -44.43 -82.32 -10.85
N LEU A 65 -44.93 -82.61 -9.64
CA LEU A 65 -44.79 -81.74 -8.47
C LEU A 65 -43.33 -81.59 -8.03
N ASN A 66 -42.54 -82.67 -8.10
CA ASN A 66 -41.11 -82.62 -7.77
C ASN A 66 -40.31 -81.82 -8.80
N GLU A 67 -40.64 -81.94 -10.09
CA GLU A 67 -40.02 -81.15 -11.16
C GLU A 67 -40.40 -79.66 -11.04
N ALA A 68 -41.67 -79.34 -10.82
CA ALA A 68 -42.13 -77.98 -10.56
C ALA A 68 -41.48 -77.38 -9.30
N LEU A 69 -41.38 -78.15 -8.22
CA LEU A 69 -40.68 -77.73 -7.00
C LEU A 69 -39.19 -77.47 -7.27
N GLY A 70 -38.53 -78.32 -8.07
CA GLY A 70 -37.13 -78.15 -8.45
C GLY A 70 -36.89 -76.90 -9.28
N ILE A 71 -37.76 -76.61 -10.26
CA ILE A 71 -37.69 -75.38 -11.06
C ILE A 71 -37.90 -74.15 -10.17
N SER A 72 -38.96 -74.16 -9.34
CA SER A 72 -39.25 -73.06 -8.42
C SER A 72 -38.11 -72.80 -7.42
N GLN A 73 -37.45 -73.86 -6.91
CA GLN A 73 -36.25 -73.74 -6.07
C GLN A 73 -35.05 -73.15 -6.81
N ALA A 74 -34.85 -73.50 -8.09
CA ALA A 74 -33.79 -72.91 -8.91
C ALA A 74 -34.06 -71.43 -9.19
N ASP A 75 -35.29 -71.09 -9.57
CA ASP A 75 -35.73 -69.71 -9.81
C ASP A 75 -35.58 -68.85 -8.55
N ALA A 76 -35.94 -69.37 -7.36
CA ALA A 76 -35.74 -68.68 -6.08
C ALA A 76 -34.25 -68.47 -5.75
N ALA A 77 -33.38 -69.47 -5.99
CA ALA A 77 -31.95 -69.31 -5.76
C ALA A 77 -31.32 -68.24 -6.67
N ASP A 78 -31.75 -68.18 -7.93
CA ASP A 78 -31.35 -67.13 -8.87
C ASP A 78 -31.86 -65.75 -8.42
N LEU A 79 -33.11 -65.67 -7.96
CA LEU A 79 -33.69 -64.43 -7.45
C LEU A 79 -32.97 -63.92 -6.20
N GLN A 80 -32.68 -64.80 -5.24
CA GLN A 80 -31.92 -64.47 -4.05
C GLN A 80 -30.52 -63.93 -4.39
N THR A 81 -29.88 -64.48 -5.41
CA THR A 81 -28.60 -63.98 -5.95
C THR A 81 -28.76 -62.60 -6.58
N GLN A 82 -29.83 -62.36 -7.33
CA GLN A 82 -30.14 -61.05 -7.91
C GLN A 82 -30.41 -60.00 -6.83
N VAL A 83 -31.21 -60.32 -5.81
CA VAL A 83 -31.47 -59.45 -4.64
C VAL A 83 -30.18 -59.09 -3.92
N GLY A 84 -29.29 -60.07 -3.67
CA GLY A 84 -27.99 -59.82 -3.06
C GLY A 84 -27.09 -58.91 -3.91
N THR A 85 -27.11 -59.10 -5.24
CA THR A 85 -26.36 -58.25 -6.19
C THR A 85 -26.91 -56.83 -6.25
N LEU A 86 -28.25 -56.68 -6.31
CA LEU A 86 -28.92 -55.38 -6.31
C LEU A 86 -28.68 -54.62 -5.00
N THR A 87 -28.73 -55.31 -3.85
CA THR A 87 -28.41 -54.73 -2.54
C THR A 87 -26.98 -54.20 -2.52
N THR A 88 -26.01 -55.00 -2.95
CA THR A 88 -24.60 -54.58 -3.02
C THR A 88 -24.40 -53.38 -3.95
N ASN A 89 -25.05 -53.38 -5.11
CA ASN A 89 -24.97 -52.26 -6.06
C ASN A 89 -25.60 -50.98 -5.50
N LEU A 90 -26.72 -51.09 -4.79
CA LEU A 90 -27.38 -49.98 -4.12
C LEU A 90 -26.48 -49.38 -3.03
N ASP A 91 -25.89 -50.22 -2.17
CA ASP A 91 -24.97 -49.78 -1.12
C ASP A 91 -23.74 -49.05 -1.70
N ASN A 92 -23.13 -49.60 -2.75
CA ASN A 92 -22.01 -48.97 -3.44
C ASN A 92 -22.38 -47.61 -4.04
N ALA A 93 -23.52 -47.53 -4.74
CA ALA A 93 -23.99 -46.27 -5.33
C ALA A 93 -24.34 -45.23 -4.24
N ALA A 94 -24.87 -45.67 -3.10
CA ALA A 94 -25.20 -44.80 -1.97
C ALA A 94 -23.93 -44.22 -1.33
N GLN A 95 -22.90 -45.05 -1.18
CA GLN A 95 -21.59 -44.62 -0.68
C GLN A 95 -20.88 -43.66 -1.65
N GLU A 96 -20.98 -43.90 -2.96
CA GLU A 96 -20.44 -42.99 -3.98
C GLU A 96 -21.15 -41.63 -3.95
N ALA A 97 -22.48 -41.61 -3.87
CA ALA A 97 -23.26 -40.39 -3.74
C ALA A 97 -22.92 -39.61 -2.46
N ALA A 98 -22.72 -40.31 -1.34
CA ALA A 98 -22.29 -39.69 -0.08
C ALA A 98 -20.88 -39.06 -0.19
N THR A 99 -19.96 -39.75 -0.85
CA THR A 99 -18.58 -39.28 -1.10
C THR A 99 -18.58 -38.03 -1.98
N GLN A 100 -19.34 -38.03 -3.08
CA GLN A 100 -19.48 -36.86 -3.94
C GLN A 100 -20.14 -35.69 -3.21
N SER A 101 -21.17 -35.92 -2.39
CA SER A 101 -21.81 -34.87 -1.59
C SER A 101 -20.84 -34.24 -0.58
N ALA A 102 -19.97 -35.04 0.05
CA ALA A 102 -18.94 -34.53 0.95
C ALA A 102 -17.87 -33.70 0.21
N LEU A 103 -17.45 -34.14 -0.98
CA LEU A 103 -16.54 -33.38 -1.84
C LEU A 103 -17.15 -32.03 -2.25
N ILE A 104 -18.42 -32.01 -2.66
CA ILE A 104 -19.14 -30.77 -2.99
C ILE A 104 -19.17 -29.80 -1.80
N ALA A 105 -19.44 -30.31 -0.59
CA ALA A 105 -19.42 -29.48 0.62
C ALA A 105 -18.04 -28.88 0.89
N SER A 106 -16.97 -29.67 0.74
CA SER A 106 -15.59 -29.20 0.88
C SER A 106 -15.23 -28.14 -0.15
N LEU A 107 -15.53 -28.37 -1.42
CA LEU A 107 -15.25 -27.42 -2.51
C LEU A 107 -16.08 -26.14 -2.35
N THR A 108 -17.32 -26.24 -1.86
CA THR A 108 -18.17 -25.07 -1.56
C THR A 108 -17.55 -24.22 -0.45
N ALA A 109 -17.09 -24.83 0.64
CA ALA A 109 -16.41 -24.11 1.72
C ALA A 109 -15.10 -23.46 1.24
N GLU A 110 -14.31 -24.14 0.39
CA GLU A 110 -13.10 -23.56 -0.21
C GLU A 110 -13.43 -22.35 -1.10
N ARG A 111 -14.46 -22.47 -1.95
CA ARG A 111 -14.93 -21.37 -2.81
C ARG A 111 -15.42 -20.17 -2.00
N ASP A 112 -16.14 -20.39 -0.92
CA ASP A 112 -16.61 -19.30 -0.05
C ASP A 112 -15.44 -18.58 0.64
N ALA A 113 -14.43 -19.34 1.10
CA ALA A 113 -13.20 -18.77 1.65
C ALA A 113 -12.44 -17.93 0.61
N ARG A 114 -12.24 -18.46 -0.61
CA ARG A 114 -11.60 -17.71 -1.71
C ARG A 114 -12.38 -16.46 -2.09
N THR A 115 -13.71 -16.54 -2.12
CA THR A 115 -14.58 -15.37 -2.40
C THR A 115 -14.35 -14.25 -1.36
N ALA A 116 -14.23 -14.61 -0.08
CA ALA A 116 -13.90 -13.65 0.97
C ALA A 116 -12.49 -13.08 0.81
N GLU A 117 -11.51 -13.89 0.43
CA GLU A 117 -10.14 -13.45 0.15
C GLU A 117 -10.06 -12.50 -1.05
N LEU A 118 -10.81 -12.77 -2.13
CA LEU A 118 -10.95 -11.92 -3.32
C LEU A 118 -11.58 -10.56 -2.96
N ALA A 119 -12.62 -10.54 -2.12
CA ALA A 119 -13.21 -9.30 -1.63
C ALA A 119 -12.21 -8.49 -0.78
N ALA A 120 -11.45 -9.15 0.09
CA ALA A 120 -10.39 -8.51 0.88
C ALA A 120 -9.22 -8.00 0.01
N ALA A 121 -8.85 -8.73 -1.04
CA ALA A 121 -7.85 -8.30 -2.02
C ALA A 121 -8.34 -7.07 -2.82
N THR A 122 -9.59 -7.06 -3.27
CA THR A 122 -10.22 -5.93 -3.95
C THR A 122 -10.23 -4.67 -3.07
N THR A 123 -10.55 -4.83 -1.79
CA THR A 123 -10.50 -3.72 -0.81
C THR A 123 -9.08 -3.16 -0.65
N ARG A 124 -8.07 -4.05 -0.57
CA ARG A 124 -6.64 -3.63 -0.51
C ARG A 124 -6.21 -2.88 -1.77
N ILE A 125 -6.61 -3.37 -2.95
CA ILE A 125 -6.35 -2.72 -4.25
C ILE A 125 -6.97 -1.32 -4.29
N THR A 126 -8.22 -1.16 -3.83
CA THR A 126 -8.87 0.15 -3.72
C THR A 126 -8.10 1.09 -2.78
N GLY A 127 -7.55 0.56 -1.68
CA GLY A 127 -6.68 1.30 -0.78
C GLY A 127 -5.37 1.77 -1.44
N PHE A 128 -4.73 0.92 -2.24
CA PHE A 128 -3.55 1.31 -3.03
C PHE A 128 -3.88 2.37 -4.08
N GLU A 129 -5.01 2.25 -4.77
CA GLU A 129 -5.48 3.27 -5.72
C GLU A 129 -5.66 4.64 -5.06
N ALA A 130 -6.24 4.67 -3.85
CA ALA A 130 -6.37 5.91 -3.08
C ALA A 130 -5.01 6.51 -2.67
N GLN A 131 -4.02 5.67 -2.34
CA GLN A 131 -2.65 6.12 -2.03
C GLN A 131 -1.97 6.73 -3.26
N VAL A 132 -2.07 6.09 -4.43
CA VAL A 132 -1.55 6.62 -5.70
C VAL A 132 -2.21 7.96 -6.02
N ALA A 133 -3.54 8.06 -5.88
CA ALA A 133 -4.26 9.32 -6.09
C ALA A 133 -3.78 10.44 -5.15
N ALA A 134 -3.51 10.12 -3.88
CA ALA A 134 -2.97 11.09 -2.92
C ALA A 134 -1.55 11.56 -3.28
N LEU A 135 -0.68 10.66 -3.76
CA LEU A 135 0.66 11.01 -4.25
C LEU A 135 0.59 11.95 -5.47
N LEU A 136 -0.31 11.66 -6.42
CA LEU A 136 -0.53 12.51 -7.60
C LEU A 136 -1.07 13.89 -7.24
N ALA A 137 -2.03 13.96 -6.30
CA ALA A 137 -2.54 15.23 -5.78
C ALA A 137 -1.44 16.05 -5.08
N GLY A 138 -0.61 15.39 -4.26
CA GLY A 138 0.54 16.03 -3.60
C GLY A 138 1.60 16.53 -4.58
N ARG A 139 1.83 15.81 -5.69
CA ARG A 139 2.69 16.25 -6.81
C ARG A 139 2.14 17.53 -7.45
N ASP A 140 0.84 17.58 -7.72
CA ASP A 140 0.23 18.74 -8.37
C ASP A 140 0.25 19.98 -7.47
N GLN A 141 0.03 19.80 -6.16
CA GLN A 141 0.21 20.87 -5.17
C GLN A 141 1.66 21.40 -5.15
N ALA A 142 2.66 20.52 -5.21
CA ALA A 142 4.06 20.93 -5.24
C ALA A 142 4.42 21.67 -6.55
N ARG A 143 3.82 21.29 -7.69
CA ARG A 143 3.98 22.03 -8.96
C ARG A 143 3.42 23.45 -8.86
N GLU A 144 2.26 23.61 -8.24
CA GLU A 144 1.68 24.92 -7.97
C GLU A 144 2.59 25.76 -7.05
N GLN A 145 3.14 25.13 -6.00
CA GLN A 145 4.12 25.79 -5.13
C GLN A 145 5.38 26.24 -5.88
N ILE A 146 5.92 25.41 -6.78
CA ILE A 146 7.07 25.79 -7.63
C ILE A 146 6.71 26.98 -8.52
N ALA A 147 5.55 26.96 -9.19
CA ALA A 147 5.11 28.07 -10.03
C ALA A 147 4.98 29.37 -9.22
N GLY A 148 4.47 29.30 -7.98
CA GLY A 148 4.44 30.44 -7.06
C GLY A 148 5.83 30.95 -6.68
N LEU A 149 6.77 30.04 -6.39
CA LEU A 149 8.15 30.38 -6.05
C LEU A 149 8.93 30.94 -7.25
N GLU A 150 8.65 30.50 -8.47
CA GLU A 150 9.24 31.05 -9.70
C GLU A 150 8.75 32.48 -9.98
N ALA A 151 7.46 32.74 -9.75
CA ALA A 151 6.89 34.08 -9.83
C ALA A 151 7.52 35.01 -8.78
N GLU A 152 7.66 34.53 -7.55
CA GLU A 152 8.31 35.27 -6.46
C GLU A 152 9.80 35.53 -6.75
N GLN A 153 10.53 34.53 -7.25
CA GLN A 153 11.91 34.68 -7.68
C GLN A 153 12.04 35.77 -8.76
N SER A 154 11.13 35.80 -9.73
CA SER A 154 11.13 36.81 -10.80
C SER A 154 10.86 38.21 -10.27
N ARG A 155 9.96 38.35 -9.28
CA ARG A 155 9.69 39.61 -8.58
C ARG A 155 10.94 40.09 -7.83
N LEU A 156 11.57 39.22 -7.04
CA LEU A 156 12.76 39.53 -6.26
C LEU A 156 13.95 39.91 -7.15
N LEU A 157 14.14 39.25 -8.29
CA LEU A 157 15.15 39.62 -9.29
C LEU A 157 14.91 41.02 -9.86
N SER A 158 13.65 41.34 -10.18
CA SER A 158 13.28 42.68 -10.67
C SER A 158 13.53 43.76 -9.62
N GLU A 159 13.21 43.47 -8.35
CA GLU A 159 13.52 44.36 -7.21
C GLU A 159 15.04 44.52 -7.02
N GLN A 160 15.81 43.47 -7.27
CA GLN A 160 17.27 43.49 -7.17
C GLN A 160 17.88 44.39 -8.24
N GLU A 161 17.40 44.29 -9.48
CA GLU A 161 17.82 45.16 -10.58
C GLU A 161 17.50 46.63 -10.28
N ALA A 162 16.28 46.91 -9.80
CA ALA A 162 15.87 48.27 -9.43
C ALA A 162 16.73 48.85 -8.29
N LEU A 163 17.02 48.04 -7.26
CA LEU A 163 17.85 48.46 -6.14
C LEU A 163 19.32 48.65 -6.54
N ASN A 164 19.87 47.79 -7.41
CA ASN A 164 21.21 47.97 -7.96
C ASN A 164 21.32 49.26 -8.77
N LEU A 165 20.29 49.62 -9.53
CA LEU A 165 20.23 50.89 -10.24
C LEU A 165 20.17 52.08 -9.27
N ALA A 166 19.36 52.00 -8.20
CA ALA A 166 19.30 53.02 -7.16
C ALA A 166 20.64 53.20 -6.43
N LEU A 167 21.34 52.10 -6.13
CA LEU A 167 22.68 52.14 -5.54
C LEU A 167 23.71 52.77 -6.48
N ALA A 168 23.62 52.55 -7.79
CA ALA A 168 24.48 53.21 -8.77
C ALA A 168 24.22 54.72 -8.80
N GLN A 169 22.94 55.14 -8.83
CA GLN A 169 22.56 56.55 -8.75
C GLN A 169 23.05 57.20 -7.45
N SER A 170 22.90 56.53 -6.31
CA SER A 170 23.37 57.04 -5.03
C SER A 170 24.90 57.19 -4.98
N ARG A 171 25.66 56.31 -5.65
CA ARG A 171 27.12 56.49 -5.80
C ARG A 171 27.47 57.73 -6.60
N ASP A 172 26.79 57.97 -7.71
CA ASP A 172 26.99 59.16 -8.54
C ASP A 172 26.65 60.45 -7.75
N GLU A 173 25.57 60.43 -6.95
CA GLU A 173 25.19 61.53 -6.05
C GLU A 173 26.23 61.77 -4.95
N ILE A 174 26.77 60.71 -4.33
CA ILE A 174 27.85 60.81 -3.33
C ILE A 174 29.11 61.42 -3.95
N ASP A 175 29.49 60.98 -5.14
CA ASP A 175 30.66 61.51 -5.84
C ASP A 175 30.49 63.00 -6.17
N ALA A 176 29.30 63.40 -6.65
CA ALA A 176 28.97 64.80 -6.90
C ALA A 176 28.98 65.65 -5.62
N ALA A 177 28.36 65.16 -4.53
CA ALA A 177 28.34 65.85 -3.24
C ALA A 177 29.74 65.95 -2.60
N ALA A 178 30.56 64.91 -2.75
CA ALA A 178 31.94 64.91 -2.28
C ALA A 178 32.79 65.93 -3.03
N GLU A 179 32.61 66.06 -4.34
CA GLU A 179 33.32 67.06 -5.14
C GLU A 179 32.84 68.48 -4.81
N ALA A 180 31.54 68.69 -4.61
CA ALA A 180 30.99 69.96 -4.14
C ALA A 180 31.58 70.38 -2.78
N ALA A 181 31.67 69.43 -1.83
CA ALA A 181 32.27 69.68 -0.51
C ALA A 181 33.77 70.02 -0.61
N ARG A 182 34.52 69.34 -1.49
CA ARG A 182 35.94 69.66 -1.77
C ARG A 182 36.10 71.06 -2.37
N LEU A 183 35.29 71.41 -3.37
CA LEU A 183 35.33 72.73 -4.00
C LEU A 183 34.99 73.84 -3.00
N ALA A 184 33.97 73.64 -2.16
CA ALA A 184 33.60 74.58 -1.11
C ALA A 184 34.71 74.75 -0.07
N ALA A 185 35.36 73.66 0.34
CA ALA A 185 36.52 73.71 1.22
C ALA A 185 37.69 74.49 0.60
N ALA A 186 38.02 74.22 -0.68
CA ALA A 186 39.08 74.93 -1.39
C ALA A 186 38.79 76.44 -1.55
N ARG A 187 37.54 76.81 -1.84
CA ARG A 187 37.11 78.22 -1.90
C ARG A 187 37.26 78.91 -0.55
N ARG A 188 36.85 78.24 0.53
CA ARG A 188 37.00 78.74 1.89
C ARG A 188 38.47 78.94 2.25
N ASP A 189 39.32 77.97 1.97
CA ASP A 189 40.76 78.08 2.25
C ASP A 189 41.43 79.20 1.43
N ALA A 190 40.99 79.43 0.18
CA ALA A 190 41.46 80.55 -0.65
C ALA A 190 41.01 81.92 -0.10
N LEU A 191 39.76 82.05 0.34
CA LEU A 191 39.25 83.28 0.97
C LEU A 191 39.94 83.56 2.31
N ASP A 192 40.16 82.53 3.14
CA ASP A 192 40.92 82.63 4.39
C ASP A 192 42.35 83.15 4.12
N ALA A 193 43.01 82.68 3.06
CA ALA A 193 44.34 83.14 2.65
C ALA A 193 44.34 84.61 2.20
N LEU A 194 43.37 85.03 1.36
CA LEU A 194 43.23 86.42 0.92
C LEU A 194 42.95 87.38 2.08
N ILE A 195 42.13 86.98 3.05
CA ILE A 195 41.87 87.77 4.26
C ILE A 195 43.15 87.90 5.09
N ALA A 196 43.95 86.83 5.19
CA ALA A 196 45.23 86.87 5.91
C ALA A 196 46.23 87.83 5.24
N GLU A 197 46.29 87.84 3.91
CA GLU A 197 47.13 88.75 3.13
C GLU A 197 46.69 90.22 3.29
N LEU A 198 45.40 90.54 3.15
CA LEU A 198 44.90 91.89 3.39
C LEU A 198 45.09 92.36 4.83
N ARG A 199 45.03 91.46 5.82
CA ARG A 199 45.34 91.80 7.22
C ARG A 199 46.81 92.14 7.40
N ALA A 200 47.71 91.44 6.71
CA ALA A 200 49.14 91.77 6.72
C ALA A 200 49.39 93.13 6.07
N GLU A 201 48.80 93.39 4.89
CA GLU A 201 48.90 94.69 4.20
C GLU A 201 48.32 95.84 5.03
N GLN A 202 47.19 95.62 5.72
CA GLN A 202 46.60 96.60 6.62
C GLN A 202 47.52 96.89 7.83
N SER A 203 48.17 95.87 8.38
CA SER A 203 49.14 96.01 9.47
C SER A 203 50.35 96.84 9.02
N ASP A 204 50.91 96.55 7.85
CA ASP A 204 52.04 97.28 7.26
C ASP A 204 51.65 98.75 7.00
N THR A 205 50.48 98.97 6.41
CA THR A 205 49.97 100.33 6.14
C THR A 205 49.77 101.10 7.45
N THR A 206 49.27 100.46 8.51
CA THR A 206 49.13 101.09 9.84
C THR A 206 50.48 101.49 10.42
N ALA A 207 51.51 100.64 10.27
CA ALA A 207 52.87 101.00 10.69
C ALA A 207 53.43 102.18 9.89
N THR A 208 53.19 102.26 8.58
CA THR A 208 53.58 103.44 7.77
C THR A 208 52.84 104.71 8.20
N LEU A 209 51.58 104.58 8.60
CA LEU A 209 50.77 105.69 9.11
C LEU A 209 51.35 106.27 10.40
N GLU A 210 51.69 105.40 11.36
CA GLU A 210 52.29 105.79 12.64
C GLU A 210 53.65 106.47 12.44
N ALA A 211 54.47 105.96 11.50
CA ALA A 211 55.75 106.55 11.14
C ALA A 211 55.58 107.96 10.53
N ALA A 212 54.67 108.12 9.56
CA ALA A 212 54.40 109.41 8.93
C ALA A 212 53.82 110.44 9.91
N GLN A 213 52.94 110.01 10.83
CA GLN A 213 52.39 110.87 11.89
C GLN A 213 53.49 111.36 12.84
N THR A 214 54.45 110.49 13.17
CA THR A 214 55.63 110.85 13.98
C THR A 214 56.49 111.87 13.24
N GLN A 215 56.76 111.64 11.95
CA GLN A 215 57.56 112.55 11.11
C GLN A 215 56.92 113.94 10.97
N ILE A 216 55.59 114.03 10.81
CA ILE A 216 54.90 115.34 10.80
C ILE A 216 55.08 116.05 12.13
N SER A 217 54.94 115.34 13.26
CA SER A 217 55.08 115.92 14.59
C SER A 217 56.51 116.47 14.82
N GLU A 218 57.52 115.76 14.34
CA GLU A 218 58.92 116.22 14.37
C GLU A 218 59.16 117.44 13.49
N LEU A 219 58.61 117.45 12.27
CA LEU A 219 58.70 118.60 11.36
C LEU A 219 57.99 119.83 11.92
N GLU A 220 56.82 119.68 12.55
CA GLU A 220 56.10 120.78 13.21
C GLU A 220 56.91 121.36 14.39
N ALA A 221 57.53 120.50 15.20
CA ALA A 221 58.40 120.94 16.28
C ALA A 221 59.61 121.72 15.75
N GLN A 222 60.23 121.25 14.65
CA GLN A 222 61.35 121.93 14.02
C GLN A 222 60.93 123.28 13.41
N GLN A 223 59.77 123.34 12.73
CA GLN A 223 59.22 124.59 12.20
C GLN A 223 59.00 125.66 13.28
N LEU A 224 58.48 125.28 14.45
CA LEU A 224 58.28 126.21 15.57
C LEU A 224 59.61 126.77 16.09
N VAL A 225 60.66 125.94 16.13
CA VAL A 225 62.02 126.38 16.52
C VAL A 225 62.60 127.35 15.49
N ASP A 226 62.53 127.00 14.20
CA ASP A 226 63.10 127.82 13.13
C ASP A 226 62.35 129.15 12.95
N ALA A 227 61.03 129.15 13.12
CA ALA A 227 60.20 130.36 13.11
C ALA A 227 60.53 131.29 14.29
N ALA A 228 60.68 130.74 15.50
CA ALA A 228 61.07 131.52 16.68
C ALA A 228 62.49 132.11 16.54
N ALA A 229 63.42 131.36 15.94
CA ALA A 229 64.78 131.84 15.66
C ALA A 229 64.79 133.01 14.66
N ALA A 230 63.99 132.90 13.58
CA ALA A 230 63.85 133.96 12.58
C ALA A 230 63.21 135.23 13.16
N GLU A 231 62.20 135.09 14.02
CA GLU A 231 61.53 136.21 14.69
C GLU A 231 62.47 136.94 15.67
N ALA A 232 63.22 136.20 16.48
CA ALA A 232 64.21 136.77 17.40
C ALA A 232 65.31 137.55 16.66
N LEU A 233 65.74 137.07 15.48
CA LEU A 233 66.75 137.73 14.67
C LEU A 233 66.22 139.00 13.98
N ARG A 234 64.95 139.02 13.57
CA ARG A 234 64.29 140.23 13.05
C ARG A 234 64.14 141.33 14.11
N ALA A 235 63.79 140.96 15.34
CA ALA A 235 63.71 141.92 16.44
C ALA A 235 65.06 142.61 16.71
N LYS A 236 66.16 141.83 16.75
CA LYS A 236 67.51 142.37 16.90
C LYS A 236 67.94 143.30 15.77
N LEU A 237 67.54 143.01 14.53
CA LEU A 237 67.82 143.86 13.37
C LEU A 237 67.11 145.21 13.45
N GLN A 238 65.86 145.21 13.92
CA GLN A 238 65.08 146.43 14.08
C GLN A 238 65.68 147.36 15.16
N ASP A 239 66.19 146.80 16.25
CA ASP A 239 66.87 147.55 17.30
C ASP A 239 68.20 148.16 16.79
N ALA A 240 68.97 147.39 16.01
CA ALA A 240 70.24 147.86 15.44
C ALA A 240 70.06 148.97 14.38
N ASP A 241 69.01 148.91 13.55
CA ASP A 241 68.68 149.97 12.59
C ASP A 241 68.28 151.30 13.28
N ALA A 242 67.61 151.21 14.44
CA ALA A 242 67.26 152.39 15.24
C ALA A 242 68.51 153.08 15.83
N GLU A 243 69.50 152.31 16.26
CA GLU A 243 70.76 152.81 16.81
C GLU A 243 71.62 153.52 15.74
N LEU A 244 71.70 152.95 14.53
CA LEU A 244 72.39 153.55 13.37
C LEU A 244 71.76 154.90 12.94
N THR A 245 70.43 154.99 13.01
CA THR A 245 69.70 156.23 12.68
C THR A 245 70.02 157.35 13.68
N ALA A 246 70.15 157.02 14.98
CA ALA A 246 70.45 158.00 16.02
C ALA A 246 71.89 158.56 15.93
N MET A 247 72.90 157.72 15.64
CA MET A 247 74.29 158.17 15.48
C MET A 247 74.48 159.10 14.27
N THR A 248 73.78 158.83 13.16
CA THR A 248 73.89 159.63 11.94
C THR A 248 73.40 161.07 12.17
N LEU A 249 72.35 161.25 12.97
CA LEU A 249 71.79 162.56 13.27
C LEU A 249 72.72 163.43 14.16
N ALA A 250 73.42 162.80 15.11
CA ALA A 250 74.35 163.48 16.01
C ALA A 250 75.61 164.00 15.29
N LEU A 251 76.06 163.30 14.24
CA LEU A 251 77.23 163.70 13.44
C LEU A 251 76.98 164.97 12.61
N GLU A 252 75.75 165.16 12.13
CA GLU A 252 75.36 166.32 11.32
C GLU A 252 75.36 167.62 12.15
N GLU A 253 74.95 167.54 13.43
CA GLU A 253 74.91 168.67 14.37
C GLU A 253 76.31 169.21 14.72
N GLN A 254 77.31 168.32 14.86
CA GLN A 254 78.70 168.71 15.13
C GLN A 254 79.38 169.41 13.94
N ARG A 255 79.04 169.09 12.69
CA ARG A 255 79.62 169.76 11.51
C ARG A 255 79.23 171.23 11.41
N GLN A 256 78.01 171.57 11.83
CA GLN A 256 77.47 172.93 11.67
C GLN A 256 78.14 173.93 12.63
N ALA A 257 78.51 173.49 13.84
CA ALA A 257 79.25 174.31 14.81
C ALA A 257 80.68 174.69 14.38
N ALA A 258 81.31 173.88 13.52
CA ALA A 258 82.66 174.14 13.01
C ALA A 258 82.71 175.23 11.91
N GLU A 259 81.62 175.43 11.15
CA GLU A 259 81.57 176.45 10.10
C GLU A 259 81.37 177.88 10.64
N ASP A 260 80.63 178.04 11.74
CA ASP A 260 80.36 179.35 12.36
C ASP A 260 81.63 180.01 12.94
N THR A 261 82.56 179.21 13.46
CA THR A 261 83.81 179.71 14.07
C THR A 261 84.83 180.22 13.05
N LEU A 262 84.87 179.64 11.84
CA LEU A 262 85.78 180.09 10.77
C LEU A 262 85.39 181.46 10.20
N THR A 263 84.11 181.84 10.28
CA THR A 263 83.59 183.11 9.74
C THR A 263 84.00 184.31 10.60
N LEU A 264 84.07 184.15 11.92
CA LEU A 264 84.49 185.21 12.86
C LEU A 264 85.98 185.58 12.74
N LEU A 265 86.84 184.62 12.39
CA LEU A 265 88.30 184.82 12.27
C LEU A 265 88.68 185.68 11.05
N ALA A 266 87.86 185.66 9.99
CA ALA A 266 88.10 186.43 8.77
C ALA A 266 87.83 187.95 8.94
N ALA A 267 86.87 188.33 9.80
CA ALA A 267 86.50 189.73 10.04
C ALA A 267 87.58 190.52 10.83
N ALA A 268 88.31 189.86 11.73
CA ALA A 268 89.34 190.50 12.56
C ALA A 268 90.59 190.92 11.77
N LYS A 269 90.89 190.25 10.64
CA LYS A 269 92.09 190.52 9.83
C LYS A 269 91.98 191.78 8.96
N ALA A 270 90.77 192.20 8.60
CA ALA A 270 90.54 193.38 7.74
C ALA A 270 90.71 194.72 8.47
N ALA A 271 90.52 194.76 9.80
CA ALA A 271 90.65 195.98 10.60
C ALA A 271 92.12 196.41 10.83
N GLN A 272 93.09 195.50 10.63
CA GLN A 272 94.51 195.77 10.83
C GLN A 272 95.14 196.62 9.71
N ASP A 273 94.63 196.50 8.48
CA ASP A 273 95.22 197.16 7.31
C ASP A 273 94.87 198.66 7.20
N ASP A 274 93.74 199.10 7.79
CA ASP A 274 93.28 200.50 7.74
C ASP A 274 94.10 201.43 8.66
N VAL A 275 94.56 200.91 9.80
CA VAL A 275 95.38 201.66 10.77
C VAL A 275 96.80 201.91 10.25
N ALA A 276 97.35 201.00 9.43
CA ALA A 276 98.67 201.16 8.82
C ALA A 276 98.72 202.30 7.79
N ALA A 277 97.60 202.63 7.14
CA ALA A 277 97.53 203.70 6.13
C ALA A 277 97.51 205.12 6.74
N GLN A 278 96.95 205.29 7.94
CA GLN A 278 96.87 206.60 8.62
C GLN A 278 98.22 207.08 9.15
N LEU A 279 99.11 206.15 9.54
CA LEU A 279 100.44 206.46 10.07
C LEU A 279 101.40 207.04 9.00
N ALA A 280 101.22 206.69 7.73
CA ALA A 280 102.05 207.16 6.62
C ALA A 280 101.75 208.62 6.20
N ALA A 281 100.53 209.11 6.43
CA ALA A 281 100.12 210.47 6.08
C ALA A 281 100.62 211.53 7.09
N ALA A 282 100.80 211.15 8.36
CA ALA A 282 101.26 212.05 9.42
C ALA A 282 102.75 212.43 9.31
N LEU A 283 103.58 211.55 8.72
CA LEU A 283 105.04 211.76 8.58
C LEU A 283 105.43 212.74 7.45
N LEU A 284 104.52 213.08 6.53
CA LEU A 284 104.77 213.99 5.40
C LEU A 284 104.46 215.47 5.70
N ALA A 285 103.80 215.77 6.83
CA ALA A 285 103.36 217.13 7.17
C ALA A 285 104.32 217.91 8.09
N GLN A 286 105.38 217.30 8.63
CA GLN A 286 106.26 217.98 9.60
C GLN A 286 107.62 218.45 9.04
N GLU A 287 107.99 218.05 7.81
CA GLU A 287 109.18 218.55 7.08
C GLU A 287 109.06 220.03 6.64
N VAL A 288 107.88 220.64 6.76
CA VAL A 288 107.60 222.04 6.39
C VAL A 288 107.77 223.01 7.59
N SER A 289 107.93 222.51 8.82
CA SER A 289 108.02 223.36 10.03
C SER A 289 109.45 223.61 10.54
N ASP A 290 110.49 223.09 9.88
CA ASP A 290 111.91 223.40 10.20
C ASP A 290 112.43 224.65 9.46
N GLY A 291 111.76 225.08 8.38
CA GLY A 291 112.17 226.26 7.60
C GLY A 291 111.87 227.61 8.27
N ASP A 292 110.81 227.67 9.08
CA ASP A 292 110.39 228.91 9.76
C ASP A 292 111.15 229.17 11.08
N LEU A 293 111.90 228.18 11.60
CA LEU A 293 112.60 228.29 12.88
C LEU A 293 114.03 228.85 12.76
N GLU A 294 114.67 228.74 11.60
CA GLU A 294 115.96 229.40 11.30
C GLU A 294 115.81 230.90 11.00
N ALA A 295 114.71 231.32 10.35
CA ALA A 295 114.42 232.73 10.09
C ALA A 295 114.10 233.53 11.39
N ALA A 296 113.55 232.87 12.41
CA ALA A 296 113.32 233.48 13.73
C ALA A 296 114.62 233.65 14.54
N ARG A 297 115.67 232.89 14.21
CA ARG A 297 116.96 232.92 14.93
C ARG A 297 117.84 234.09 14.50
N THR A 298 117.73 234.53 13.24
CA THR A 298 118.50 235.69 12.71
C THR A 298 117.88 237.05 13.10
N ALA A 299 116.61 237.08 13.52
CA ALA A 299 115.90 238.31 13.90
C ALA A 299 116.01 238.70 15.39
N LEU A 300 116.61 237.88 16.26
CA LEU A 300 116.68 238.16 17.71
C LEU A 300 118.10 238.27 18.29
N GLU A 301 119.12 238.54 17.46
CA GLU A 301 120.35 239.21 17.92
C GLU A 301 120.26 240.75 17.82
N GLY A 302 119.12 241.28 17.37
CA GLY A 302 118.91 242.72 17.19
C GLY A 302 118.16 243.45 18.31
N ALA A 303 117.46 242.77 19.24
CA ALA A 303 116.54 243.48 20.13
C ALA A 303 116.47 242.93 21.56
N LEU A 304 117.24 243.59 22.43
CA LEU A 304 116.81 243.92 23.79
C LEU A 304 116.05 245.26 23.76
N ALA A 305 114.95 245.32 24.52
CA ALA A 305 114.08 246.44 24.95
C ALA A 305 112.72 246.57 24.23
N ALA A 306 111.56 246.23 24.82
CA ALA A 306 111.27 245.71 26.15
C ALA A 306 109.85 245.07 26.21
N ASN A 307 109.75 243.92 26.92
CA ASN A 307 108.62 243.36 27.70
C ASN A 307 107.21 243.27 27.08
N ALA A 308 106.41 242.20 27.21
CA ALA A 308 106.39 240.98 28.04
C ALA A 308 105.12 240.19 27.60
N ASP A 309 104.84 238.90 27.86
CA ASP A 309 105.62 237.71 28.18
C ASP A 309 104.68 236.48 28.01
N ARG A 310 105.13 235.51 27.20
CA ARG A 310 105.39 234.11 27.57
C ARG A 310 104.30 233.11 28.01
N SER A 311 103.07 233.47 28.42
CA SER A 311 102.12 232.44 28.92
C SER A 311 101.41 231.61 27.83
N GLN A 312 101.32 232.12 26.59
CA GLN A 312 100.59 231.43 25.51
C GLN A 312 101.39 230.34 24.79
N ILE A 313 102.72 230.31 24.95
CA ILE A 313 103.58 229.39 24.20
C ILE A 313 103.77 228.06 24.94
N GLU A 314 103.74 228.06 26.27
CA GLU A 314 103.76 226.80 27.05
C GLU A 314 102.46 225.99 26.89
N ALA A 315 101.32 226.63 26.60
CA ALA A 315 100.03 225.95 26.45
C ALA A 315 99.92 225.07 25.19
N ARG A 316 100.70 225.32 24.13
CA ARG A 316 100.62 224.55 22.89
C ARG A 316 101.50 223.30 22.88
N LEU A 317 102.56 223.26 23.68
CA LEU A 317 103.45 222.11 23.78
C LEU A 317 102.82 220.97 24.61
N ALA A 318 101.96 221.29 25.58
CA ALA A 318 101.25 220.29 26.38
C ALA A 318 100.16 219.52 25.61
N ALA A 319 99.57 220.12 24.57
CA ALA A 319 98.53 219.47 23.76
C ALA A 319 99.10 218.37 22.83
N ALA A 320 100.31 218.55 22.31
CA ALA A 320 100.91 217.63 21.34
C ALA A 320 101.45 216.32 21.95
N LEU A 321 101.73 216.27 23.26
CA LEU A 321 102.23 215.07 23.93
C LEU A 321 101.12 214.10 24.35
N LEU A 322 99.89 214.58 24.52
CA LEU A 322 98.75 213.76 24.97
C LEU A 322 98.16 212.89 23.85
N GLU A 323 98.32 213.30 22.60
CA GLU A 323 97.81 212.58 21.42
C GLU A 323 98.67 211.36 21.04
N ASN A 324 99.94 211.29 21.48
CA ASN A 324 100.83 210.16 21.18
C ASN A 324 100.63 208.96 22.12
N GLU A 325 100.10 209.18 23.32
CA GLU A 325 99.85 208.11 24.31
C GLU A 325 98.61 207.25 23.96
N ASP A 326 97.59 207.84 23.33
CA ASP A 326 96.33 207.13 22.97
C ASP A 326 96.52 206.12 21.83
N ILE A 327 97.39 206.43 20.86
CA ILE A 327 97.65 205.55 19.71
C ILE A 327 98.38 204.26 20.13
N ASN A 328 99.28 204.33 21.11
CA ASN A 328 100.03 203.16 21.59
C ASN A 328 99.19 202.19 22.44
N ALA A 329 98.02 202.62 22.95
CA ALA A 329 97.12 201.75 23.70
C ALA A 329 96.31 200.82 22.77
N GLN A 330 95.94 201.27 21.57
CA GLN A 330 95.05 200.53 20.65
C GLN A 330 95.74 199.34 19.96
N VAL A 331 97.06 199.41 19.71
CA VAL A 331 97.81 198.33 19.03
C VAL A 331 97.94 197.06 19.88
N ARG A 332 98.06 197.19 21.21
CA ARG A 332 98.23 196.03 22.11
C ARG A 332 96.96 195.19 22.28
N ALA A 333 95.77 195.79 22.17
CA ALA A 333 94.51 195.07 22.30
C ALA A 333 94.23 194.15 21.09
N ALA A 334 94.70 194.51 19.89
CA ALA A 334 94.46 193.74 18.67
C ALA A 334 95.29 192.43 18.61
N GLN A 335 96.49 192.41 19.19
CA GLN A 335 97.35 191.22 19.12
C GLN A 335 96.89 190.04 20.01
N ALA A 336 96.16 190.28 21.10
CA ALA A 336 95.73 189.22 22.03
C ALA A 336 94.53 188.37 21.52
N ALA A 337 93.72 188.88 20.58
CA ALA A 337 92.52 188.17 20.12
C ALA A 337 92.79 187.08 19.06
N ILE A 338 93.95 187.10 18.40
CA ILE A 338 94.27 186.20 17.29
C ILE A 338 94.83 184.85 17.76
N GLU A 339 95.53 184.78 18.89
CA GLU A 339 96.08 183.53 19.42
C GLU A 339 95.00 182.57 19.96
N ALA A 340 93.89 183.08 20.51
CA ALA A 340 92.83 182.24 21.09
C ALA A 340 92.00 181.44 20.05
N GLY A 341 91.96 181.88 18.78
CA GLY A 341 91.14 181.24 17.74
C GLY A 341 91.78 180.02 17.07
N GLY A 342 93.09 179.80 17.23
CA GLY A 342 93.80 178.70 16.57
C GLY A 342 93.62 177.33 17.24
N GLU A 343 93.42 177.29 18.56
CA GLU A 343 93.40 176.03 19.32
C GLU A 343 92.06 175.26 19.21
N THR A 344 90.93 175.93 18.97
CA THR A 344 89.60 175.30 18.94
C THR A 344 89.34 174.43 17.70
N THR A 345 89.95 174.76 16.56
CA THR A 345 89.74 174.07 15.28
C THR A 345 90.38 172.67 15.20
N SER A 346 91.41 172.38 16.00
CA SER A 346 92.10 171.08 15.97
C SER A 346 91.30 169.96 16.65
N ALA A 347 90.57 170.27 17.73
CA ALA A 347 89.84 169.28 18.52
C ALA A 347 88.61 168.70 17.79
N LEU A 348 87.84 169.54 17.08
CA LEU A 348 86.64 169.14 16.34
C LEU A 348 86.92 168.15 15.19
N THR A 349 88.11 168.17 14.62
CA THR A 349 88.45 167.30 13.47
C THR A 349 88.72 165.85 13.89
N ALA A 350 89.12 165.60 15.14
CA ALA A 350 89.44 164.26 15.63
C ALA A 350 88.19 163.44 16.04
N GLU A 351 87.18 164.08 16.65
CA GLU A 351 85.92 163.42 17.06
C GLU A 351 85.12 162.91 15.85
N LEU A 352 85.13 163.65 14.73
CA LEU A 352 84.42 163.28 13.50
C LEU A 352 84.96 162.00 12.82
N GLY A 353 86.22 161.62 13.10
CA GLY A 353 86.83 160.40 12.56
C GLY A 353 86.34 159.12 13.26
N ALA A 354 86.22 159.14 14.59
CA ALA A 354 85.87 157.95 15.38
C ALA A 354 84.41 157.50 15.16
N ALA A 355 83.48 158.44 15.04
CA ALA A 355 82.06 158.14 14.83
C ALA A 355 81.77 157.47 13.47
N ASN A 356 82.58 157.74 12.44
CA ASN A 356 82.41 157.14 11.12
C ASN A 356 82.82 155.66 11.05
N ASP A 357 83.84 155.23 11.82
CA ASP A 357 84.28 153.83 11.86
C ASP A 357 83.27 152.90 12.57
N GLU A 358 82.56 153.43 13.57
CA GLU A 358 81.54 152.69 14.32
C GLU A 358 80.28 152.42 13.47
N ILE A 359 79.86 153.40 12.67
CA ILE A 359 78.77 153.27 11.67
C ILE A 359 79.07 152.16 10.66
N ALA A 360 80.31 152.05 10.17
CA ALA A 360 80.69 151.02 9.20
C ALA A 360 80.61 149.60 9.78
N THR A 361 80.95 149.43 11.06
CA THR A 361 80.91 148.13 11.74
C THR A 361 79.48 147.64 11.95
N LEU A 362 78.58 148.51 12.42
CA LEU A 362 77.16 148.19 12.60
C LEU A 362 76.49 147.82 11.27
N THR A 363 76.81 148.55 10.19
CA THR A 363 76.29 148.27 8.85
C THR A 363 76.65 146.86 8.37
N SER A 364 77.88 146.39 8.64
CA SER A 364 78.30 145.02 8.28
C SER A 364 77.59 143.94 9.09
N GLN A 365 77.31 144.18 10.37
CA GLN A 365 76.61 143.22 11.24
C GLN A 365 75.13 143.08 10.88
N ILE A 366 74.49 144.17 10.46
CA ILE A 366 73.12 144.17 9.93
C ILE A 366 73.04 143.33 8.65
N GLY A 367 73.97 143.50 7.70
CA GLY A 367 73.99 142.70 6.46
C GLY A 367 74.17 141.18 6.70
N ALA A 368 75.01 140.79 7.67
CA ALA A 368 75.17 139.38 8.04
C ALA A 368 73.89 138.79 8.66
N SER A 369 73.25 139.54 9.57
CA SER A 369 72.01 139.12 10.22
C SER A 369 70.84 139.04 9.22
N GLN A 370 70.75 139.94 8.24
CA GLN A 370 69.74 139.88 7.17
C GLN A 370 69.91 138.62 6.28
N THR A 371 71.16 138.21 6.02
CA THR A 371 71.44 136.99 5.24
C THR A 371 71.00 135.73 5.99
N GLU A 372 71.18 135.69 7.31
CA GLU A 372 70.76 134.57 8.14
C GLU A 372 69.23 134.48 8.29
N VAL A 373 68.52 135.62 8.36
CA VAL A 373 67.04 135.65 8.27
C VAL A 373 66.56 135.04 6.95
N ALA A 374 67.18 135.41 5.82
CA ALA A 374 66.80 134.86 4.52
C ALA A 374 67.06 133.34 4.42
N ARG A 375 68.16 132.85 5.01
CA ARG A 375 68.47 131.42 5.09
C ARG A 375 67.42 130.67 5.91
N LEU A 376 67.04 131.19 7.08
CA LEU A 376 66.01 130.59 7.93
C LEU A 376 64.63 130.60 7.25
N GLN A 377 64.31 131.62 6.46
CA GLN A 377 63.07 131.64 5.66
C GLN A 377 63.05 130.55 4.59
N VAL A 378 64.13 130.36 3.84
CA VAL A 378 64.23 129.28 2.84
C VAL A 378 64.14 127.91 3.50
N ALA A 379 64.75 127.73 4.67
CA ALA A 379 64.63 126.49 5.44
C ALA A 379 63.20 126.23 5.93
N LEU A 380 62.49 127.28 6.37
CA LEU A 380 61.09 127.19 6.79
C LEU A 380 60.17 126.82 5.63
N ASP A 381 60.35 127.43 4.45
CA ASP A 381 59.57 127.11 3.24
C ASP A 381 59.82 125.66 2.79
N ALA A 382 61.08 125.20 2.79
CA ALA A 382 61.40 123.81 2.48
C ALA A 382 60.81 122.81 3.50
N ALA A 383 60.78 123.16 4.79
CA ALA A 383 60.14 122.35 5.82
C ALA A 383 58.61 122.30 5.66
N LEU A 384 57.98 123.39 5.18
CA LEU A 384 56.55 123.43 4.88
C LEU A 384 56.21 122.54 3.68
N ASP A 385 57.02 122.58 2.62
CA ASP A 385 56.86 121.70 1.46
C ASP A 385 57.05 120.22 1.85
N GLN A 386 58.05 119.92 2.67
CA GLN A 386 58.28 118.57 3.16
C GLN A 386 57.12 118.08 4.04
N LYS A 387 56.58 118.93 4.92
CA LYS A 387 55.39 118.62 5.72
C LYS A 387 54.18 118.34 4.80
N ALA A 388 53.93 119.18 3.80
CA ALA A 388 52.82 118.99 2.86
C ALA A 388 52.94 117.68 2.07
N ALA A 389 54.16 117.28 1.68
CA ALA A 389 54.41 115.99 1.03
C ALA A 389 54.09 114.80 1.96
N VAL A 390 54.56 114.84 3.20
CA VAL A 390 54.28 113.77 4.18
C VAL A 390 52.78 113.73 4.55
N GLU A 391 52.10 114.87 4.62
CA GLU A 391 50.64 114.93 4.82
C GLU A 391 49.85 114.33 3.65
N ALA A 392 50.31 114.54 2.40
CA ALA A 392 49.73 113.93 1.22
C ALA A 392 49.93 112.41 1.20
N ASP A 393 51.14 111.94 1.53
CA ASP A 393 51.45 110.51 1.66
C ASP A 393 50.65 109.87 2.79
N LEU A 394 50.48 110.56 3.93
CA LEU A 394 49.63 110.13 5.04
C LEU A 394 48.16 110.00 4.60
N ALA A 395 47.64 110.97 3.85
CA ALA A 395 46.27 110.91 3.34
C ALA A 395 46.07 109.73 2.35
N ALA A 396 47.04 109.48 1.49
CA ALA A 396 47.04 108.33 0.58
C ALA A 396 47.11 107.00 1.35
N ALA A 397 47.97 106.89 2.36
CA ALA A 397 48.08 105.71 3.22
C ALA A 397 46.79 105.45 4.02
N ARG A 398 46.10 106.49 4.52
CA ARG A 398 44.77 106.34 5.17
C ARG A 398 43.73 105.80 4.19
N ALA A 399 43.66 106.37 2.99
CA ALA A 399 42.72 105.89 1.97
C ALA A 399 42.99 104.44 1.57
N ALA A 400 44.25 104.04 1.46
CA ALA A 400 44.64 102.65 1.20
C ALA A 400 44.24 101.72 2.36
N ALA A 401 44.46 102.13 3.62
CA ALA A 401 44.07 101.37 4.81
C ALA A 401 42.55 101.18 4.91
N ASP A 402 41.76 102.21 4.61
CA ASP A 402 40.30 102.14 4.60
C ASP A 402 39.78 101.22 3.48
N GLN A 403 40.39 101.28 2.28
CA GLN A 403 40.07 100.38 1.17
C GLN A 403 40.41 98.92 1.50
N ALA A 404 41.58 98.66 2.09
CA ALA A 404 41.98 97.33 2.56
C ALA A 404 41.03 96.81 3.66
N GLY A 405 40.60 97.68 4.58
CA GLY A 405 39.62 97.36 5.62
C GLY A 405 38.25 97.00 5.06
N ALA A 406 37.75 97.75 4.07
CA ALA A 406 36.50 97.46 3.38
C ALA A 406 36.58 96.15 2.56
N GLY A 407 37.68 95.93 1.84
CA GLY A 407 37.93 94.68 1.12
C GLY A 407 38.02 93.46 2.05
N ALA A 408 38.64 93.61 3.22
CA ALA A 408 38.70 92.56 4.23
C ALA A 408 37.33 92.27 4.89
N ALA A 409 36.43 93.25 4.96
CA ALA A 409 35.05 93.05 5.43
C ALA A 409 34.23 92.26 4.40
N ASP A 410 34.28 92.66 3.12
CA ASP A 410 33.60 91.96 2.03
C ASP A 410 34.08 90.50 1.90
N LEU A 411 35.40 90.27 1.97
CA LEU A 411 35.95 88.92 1.94
C LEU A 411 35.53 88.07 3.15
N ARG A 412 35.29 88.66 4.33
CA ARG A 412 34.75 87.93 5.50
C ARG A 412 33.30 87.51 5.29
N ASP A 413 32.49 88.35 4.65
CA ASP A 413 31.11 88.00 4.30
C ASP A 413 31.10 86.88 3.23
N GLN A 414 31.97 86.98 2.23
CA GLN A 414 32.17 85.91 1.24
C GLN A 414 32.66 84.60 1.90
N LEU A 415 33.56 84.68 2.89
CA LEU A 415 34.03 83.53 3.66
C LEU A 415 32.89 82.89 4.47
N ALA A 416 32.06 83.71 5.13
CA ALA A 416 30.89 83.21 5.85
C ALA A 416 29.91 82.49 4.92
N ALA A 417 29.67 83.03 3.73
CA ALA A 417 28.87 82.35 2.69
C ALA A 417 29.54 81.05 2.21
N ALA A 418 30.85 81.04 1.99
CA ALA A 418 31.60 79.84 1.59
C ALA A 418 31.59 78.74 2.67
N LEU A 419 31.63 79.13 3.95
CA LEU A 419 31.47 78.21 5.07
C LEU A 419 30.07 77.60 5.12
N ALA A 420 29.03 78.40 4.91
CA ALA A 420 27.66 77.92 4.85
C ALA A 420 27.44 76.93 3.68
N GLU A 421 27.98 77.24 2.50
CA GLU A 421 27.95 76.33 1.34
C GLU A 421 28.72 75.03 1.59
N ARG A 422 29.89 75.11 2.27
CA ARG A 422 30.65 73.91 2.66
C ARG A 422 29.86 73.03 3.63
N ASP A 423 29.28 73.61 4.67
CA ASP A 423 28.53 72.87 5.68
C ASP A 423 27.27 72.24 5.07
N LYS A 424 26.61 72.94 4.14
CA LYS A 424 25.53 72.38 3.32
C LYS A 424 26.00 71.18 2.50
N ALA A 425 27.10 71.30 1.76
CA ALA A 425 27.65 70.21 0.95
C ALA A 425 28.08 68.99 1.80
N ILE A 426 28.64 69.22 3.00
CA ILE A 426 28.99 68.15 3.95
C ILE A 426 27.72 67.43 4.44
N ASN A 427 26.65 68.16 4.75
CA ASN A 427 25.39 67.57 5.19
C ASN A 427 24.71 66.78 4.06
N GLU A 428 24.73 67.28 2.83
CA GLU A 428 24.23 66.57 1.64
C GLU A 428 25.02 65.27 1.40
N LEU A 429 26.36 65.31 1.51
CA LEU A 429 27.21 64.13 1.42
C LEU A 429 26.91 63.10 2.53
N ALA A 430 26.72 63.57 3.77
CA ALA A 430 26.39 62.69 4.90
C ALA A 430 25.01 62.03 4.70
N ALA A 431 24.02 62.78 4.23
CA ALA A 431 22.69 62.25 3.91
C ALA A 431 22.74 61.23 2.77
N ALA A 432 23.49 61.52 1.70
CA ALA A 432 23.67 60.61 0.56
C ALA A 432 24.34 59.29 0.99
N ARG A 433 25.38 59.34 1.84
CA ARG A 433 26.03 58.14 2.41
C ARG A 433 25.07 57.32 3.27
N ALA A 434 24.31 57.96 4.15
CA ALA A 434 23.33 57.27 4.98
C ALA A 434 22.23 56.59 4.15
N ALA A 435 21.79 57.23 3.06
CA ALA A 435 20.84 56.64 2.13
C ALA A 435 21.42 55.43 1.39
N MET A 436 22.68 55.50 0.94
CA MET A 436 23.39 54.37 0.33
C MET A 436 23.54 53.18 1.28
N ASP A 437 23.90 53.43 2.55
CA ASP A 437 24.03 52.37 3.55
C ASP A 437 22.69 51.66 3.80
N ALA A 438 21.59 52.42 3.89
CA ALA A 438 20.24 51.86 4.03
C ALA A 438 19.83 51.03 2.80
N GLN A 439 20.12 51.50 1.60
CA GLN A 439 19.90 50.74 0.35
C GLN A 439 20.77 49.48 0.30
N GLY A 440 22.01 49.53 0.80
CA GLY A 440 22.92 48.39 0.91
C GLY A 440 22.37 47.28 1.82
N GLN A 441 21.83 47.64 2.99
CA GLN A 441 21.13 46.70 3.88
C GLN A 441 19.90 46.09 3.22
N GLY A 442 19.14 46.89 2.45
CA GLY A 442 18.03 46.38 1.63
C GLY A 442 18.48 45.35 0.59
N ALA A 443 19.66 45.55 -0.01
CA ALA A 443 20.20 44.64 -1.02
C ALA A 443 20.63 43.31 -0.42
N ASP A 444 21.20 43.32 0.78
CA ASP A 444 21.55 42.10 1.50
C ASP A 444 20.29 41.33 1.93
N ALA A 445 19.29 42.02 2.47
CA ALA A 445 18.00 41.40 2.81
C ALA A 445 17.31 40.76 1.59
N LEU A 446 17.38 41.42 0.44
CA LEU A 446 16.82 40.89 -0.81
C LEU A 446 17.59 39.67 -1.33
N ARG A 447 18.91 39.65 -1.20
CA ARG A 447 19.73 38.45 -1.52
C ARG A 447 19.35 37.27 -0.64
N ASP A 448 19.13 37.48 0.65
CA ASP A 448 18.71 36.43 1.59
C ASP A 448 17.32 35.90 1.21
N GLN A 449 16.38 36.77 0.85
CA GLN A 449 15.05 36.38 0.35
C GLN A 449 15.14 35.54 -0.94
N LEU A 450 15.98 35.96 -1.89
CA LEU A 450 16.19 35.23 -3.14
C LEU A 450 16.79 33.84 -2.87
N ALA A 451 17.79 33.75 -1.98
CA ALA A 451 18.41 32.49 -1.58
C ALA A 451 17.39 31.55 -0.90
N ALA A 452 16.53 32.09 -0.02
CA ALA A 452 15.47 31.34 0.62
C ALA A 452 14.41 30.84 -0.39
N ALA A 453 13.99 31.68 -1.34
CA ALA A 453 13.05 31.29 -2.40
C ALA A 453 13.62 30.18 -3.29
N LEU A 454 14.89 30.27 -3.69
CA LEU A 454 15.59 29.24 -4.45
C LEU A 454 15.71 27.92 -3.67
N ALA A 455 16.06 27.99 -2.38
CA ALA A 455 16.14 26.80 -1.53
C ALA A 455 14.76 26.12 -1.38
N ALA A 456 13.70 26.91 -1.19
CA ALA A 456 12.33 26.39 -1.12
C ALA A 456 11.90 25.74 -2.44
N ARG A 457 12.29 26.33 -3.58
CA ARG A 457 12.00 25.77 -4.91
C ARG A 457 12.70 24.43 -5.11
N LEU A 458 14.00 24.35 -4.84
CA LEU A 458 14.77 23.10 -4.95
C LEU A 458 14.22 22.01 -4.03
N ALA A 459 13.76 22.37 -2.83
CA ALA A 459 13.10 21.42 -1.92
C ALA A 459 11.77 20.90 -2.49
N ALA A 460 10.96 21.77 -3.09
CA ALA A 460 9.71 21.38 -3.74
C ALA A 460 9.95 20.51 -4.98
N GLU A 461 10.97 20.80 -5.79
CA GLU A 461 11.38 19.99 -6.95
C GLU A 461 11.80 18.58 -6.51
N ARG A 462 12.64 18.45 -5.47
CA ARG A 462 13.00 17.14 -4.90
C ARG A 462 11.80 16.37 -4.38
N ALA A 463 10.88 17.04 -3.68
CA ALA A 463 9.67 16.41 -3.17
C ALA A 463 8.76 15.87 -4.30
N ILE A 464 8.78 16.50 -5.48
CA ILE A 464 8.09 15.99 -6.68
C ILE A 464 8.77 14.72 -7.20
N GLU A 465 10.10 14.72 -7.29
CA GLU A 465 10.87 13.56 -7.77
C GLU A 465 10.67 12.34 -6.86
N ASP A 466 10.74 12.53 -5.54
CA ASP A 466 10.50 11.49 -4.55
C ASP A 466 9.07 10.91 -4.68
N ARG A 467 8.06 11.78 -4.82
CA ARG A 467 6.66 11.36 -4.99
C ARG A 467 6.39 10.66 -6.31
N LEU A 468 7.05 11.07 -7.40
CA LEU A 468 6.97 10.39 -8.69
C LEU A 468 7.53 8.98 -8.60
N THR A 469 8.71 8.84 -7.99
CA THR A 469 9.33 7.54 -7.77
C THR A 469 8.44 6.64 -6.90
N GLU A 470 7.86 7.17 -5.82
CA GLU A 470 6.93 6.42 -4.97
C GLU A 470 5.64 6.05 -5.72
N ALA A 471 5.08 6.96 -6.52
CA ALA A 471 3.88 6.70 -7.31
C ALA A 471 4.11 5.60 -8.37
N GLU A 472 5.26 5.60 -9.06
CA GLU A 472 5.64 4.57 -10.03
C GLU A 472 5.81 3.19 -9.38
N GLN A 473 6.42 3.14 -8.19
CA GLN A 473 6.52 1.90 -7.41
C GLN A 473 5.14 1.38 -7.01
N GLN A 474 4.27 2.25 -6.50
CA GLN A 474 2.90 1.88 -6.12
C GLN A 474 2.06 1.44 -7.32
N GLU A 475 2.20 2.10 -8.48
CA GLU A 475 1.50 1.70 -9.71
C GLU A 475 1.94 0.31 -10.19
N THR A 476 3.24 0.00 -10.11
CA THR A 476 3.77 -1.32 -10.43
C THR A 476 3.20 -2.40 -9.50
N LEU A 477 3.16 -2.12 -8.19
CA LEU A 477 2.57 -3.03 -7.20
C LEU A 477 1.06 -3.19 -7.41
N LEU A 478 0.35 -2.11 -7.74
CA LEU A 478 -1.08 -2.12 -8.04
C LEU A 478 -1.38 -2.95 -9.29
N ALA A 479 -0.57 -2.81 -10.35
CA ALA A 479 -0.70 -3.61 -11.57
C ALA A 479 -0.49 -5.11 -11.28
N ALA A 480 0.54 -5.45 -10.50
CA ALA A 480 0.79 -6.83 -10.07
C ALA A 480 -0.36 -7.38 -9.20
N ALA A 481 -0.89 -6.57 -8.28
CA ALA A 481 -2.02 -6.96 -7.44
C ALA A 481 -3.30 -7.19 -8.25
N ARG A 482 -3.60 -6.33 -9.23
CA ARG A 482 -4.74 -6.48 -10.15
C ARG A 482 -4.60 -7.73 -11.03
N ALA A 483 -3.40 -8.01 -11.54
CA ALA A 483 -3.14 -9.22 -12.32
C ALA A 483 -3.39 -10.49 -11.49
N ARG A 484 -2.88 -10.52 -10.26
CA ARG A 484 -3.09 -11.64 -9.33
C ARG A 484 -4.57 -11.81 -8.93
N LEU A 485 -5.28 -10.70 -8.71
CA LEU A 485 -6.72 -10.74 -8.44
C LEU A 485 -7.48 -11.37 -9.62
N ALA A 486 -7.14 -11.01 -10.85
CA ALA A 486 -7.77 -11.57 -12.05
C ALA A 486 -7.51 -13.07 -12.21
N GLU A 487 -6.30 -13.53 -11.90
CA GLU A 487 -5.94 -14.96 -11.91
C GLU A 487 -6.74 -15.75 -10.86
N GLU A 488 -6.79 -15.27 -9.62
CA GLU A 488 -7.56 -15.94 -8.55
C GLU A 488 -9.07 -15.93 -8.82
N GLN A 489 -9.60 -14.86 -9.42
CA GLN A 489 -11.00 -14.80 -9.84
C GLN A 489 -11.30 -15.88 -10.89
N ALA A 490 -10.43 -16.05 -11.89
CA ALA A 490 -10.60 -17.09 -12.91
C ALA A 490 -10.58 -18.51 -12.31
N ILE A 491 -9.69 -18.76 -11.34
CA ILE A 491 -9.65 -20.04 -10.62
C ILE A 491 -10.94 -20.25 -9.80
N SER A 492 -11.44 -19.21 -9.13
CA SER A 492 -12.70 -19.27 -8.39
C SER A 492 -13.89 -19.58 -9.30
N ASP A 493 -13.96 -18.94 -10.46
CA ASP A 493 -15.02 -19.16 -11.45
C ASP A 493 -14.98 -20.60 -12.02
N GLU A 494 -13.79 -21.14 -12.31
CA GLU A 494 -13.60 -22.53 -12.72
C GLU A 494 -14.03 -23.51 -11.61
N GLY A 495 -13.67 -23.22 -10.35
CA GLY A 495 -14.10 -23.99 -9.20
C GLY A 495 -15.63 -24.05 -9.06
N GLN A 496 -16.31 -22.95 -9.35
CA GLN A 496 -17.78 -22.88 -9.32
C GLN A 496 -18.42 -23.77 -10.39
N LEU A 497 -17.89 -23.74 -11.62
CA LEU A 497 -18.34 -24.65 -12.70
C LEU A 497 -18.15 -26.12 -12.33
N ARG A 498 -17.04 -26.46 -11.66
CA ARG A 498 -16.76 -27.83 -11.20
C ARG A 498 -17.76 -28.30 -10.13
N ILE A 499 -18.11 -27.42 -9.18
CA ILE A 499 -19.14 -27.71 -8.17
C ILE A 499 -20.49 -27.93 -8.83
N GLU A 500 -20.86 -27.11 -9.81
CA GLU A 500 -22.12 -27.25 -10.54
C GLU A 500 -22.20 -28.58 -11.30
N ALA A 501 -21.13 -28.97 -11.99
CA ALA A 501 -21.04 -30.27 -12.67
C ALA A 501 -21.15 -31.45 -11.68
N LEU A 502 -20.50 -31.38 -10.51
CA LEU A 502 -20.62 -32.42 -9.48
C LEU A 502 -22.03 -32.50 -8.90
N ASN A 503 -22.71 -31.37 -8.69
CA ASN A 503 -24.10 -31.35 -8.24
C ASN A 503 -25.04 -32.05 -9.24
N GLN A 504 -24.82 -31.85 -10.55
CA GLN A 504 -25.56 -32.55 -11.59
C GLN A 504 -25.30 -34.07 -11.55
N GLN A 505 -24.05 -34.49 -11.33
CA GLN A 505 -23.69 -35.91 -11.18
C GLN A 505 -24.36 -36.55 -9.96
N VAL A 506 -24.37 -35.87 -8.80
CA VAL A 506 -25.05 -36.37 -7.59
C VAL A 506 -26.56 -36.47 -7.81
N ALA A 507 -27.18 -35.53 -8.52
CA ALA A 507 -28.60 -35.61 -8.86
C ALA A 507 -28.92 -36.82 -9.75
N GLN A 508 -28.03 -37.14 -10.71
CA GLN A 508 -28.15 -38.32 -11.54
C GLN A 508 -27.98 -39.62 -10.72
N LEU A 509 -26.96 -39.70 -9.84
CA LEU A 509 -26.75 -40.83 -8.93
C LEU A 509 -27.96 -41.07 -8.01
N ARG A 510 -28.57 -40.00 -7.47
CA ARG A 510 -29.81 -40.12 -6.66
C ARG A 510 -30.96 -40.71 -7.45
N THR A 511 -31.08 -40.36 -8.74
CA THR A 511 -32.10 -40.93 -9.62
C THR A 511 -31.82 -42.41 -9.90
N GLN A 512 -30.56 -42.78 -10.14
CA GLN A 512 -30.15 -44.18 -10.32
C GLN A 512 -30.39 -45.01 -9.05
N LEU A 513 -30.08 -44.46 -7.87
CA LEU A 513 -30.37 -45.09 -6.58
C LEU A 513 -31.85 -45.36 -6.38
N ALA A 514 -32.72 -44.38 -6.70
CA ALA A 514 -34.16 -44.58 -6.62
C ALA A 514 -34.65 -45.70 -7.57
N SER A 515 -34.07 -45.79 -8.77
CA SER A 515 -34.36 -46.87 -9.71
C SER A 515 -33.89 -48.24 -9.21
N LEU A 516 -32.68 -48.33 -8.63
CA LEU A 516 -32.14 -49.56 -8.05
C LEU A 516 -32.97 -50.00 -6.83
N GLN A 517 -33.39 -49.06 -5.98
CA GLN A 517 -34.28 -49.35 -4.86
C GLN A 517 -35.60 -49.95 -5.34
N THR A 518 -36.21 -49.36 -6.37
CA THR A 518 -37.46 -49.88 -6.95
C THR A 518 -37.28 -51.29 -7.52
N LEU A 519 -36.17 -51.56 -8.21
CA LEU A 519 -35.86 -52.89 -8.72
C LEU A 519 -35.61 -53.91 -7.61
N LEU A 520 -34.91 -53.50 -6.55
CA LEU A 520 -34.67 -54.33 -5.37
C LEU A 520 -35.99 -54.67 -4.67
N ASP A 521 -36.87 -53.68 -4.46
CA ASP A 521 -38.18 -53.89 -3.83
C ASP A 521 -39.01 -54.91 -4.64
N VAL A 522 -39.07 -54.77 -5.97
CA VAL A 522 -39.77 -55.72 -6.86
C VAL A 522 -39.15 -57.12 -6.81
N ALA A 523 -37.81 -57.23 -6.84
CA ALA A 523 -37.13 -58.51 -6.76
C ALA A 523 -37.34 -59.19 -5.39
N SER A 524 -37.31 -58.43 -4.29
CA SER A 524 -37.58 -58.94 -2.94
C SER A 524 -39.04 -59.38 -2.76
N GLU A 525 -40.01 -58.68 -3.36
CA GLU A 525 -41.41 -59.12 -3.37
C GLU A 525 -41.58 -60.44 -4.15
N GLN A 526 -40.90 -60.59 -5.29
CA GLN A 526 -40.90 -61.83 -6.06
C GLN A 526 -40.20 -62.98 -5.32
N ASP A 527 -39.10 -62.72 -4.61
CA ASP A 527 -38.35 -63.72 -3.82
C ASP A 527 -39.26 -64.29 -2.73
N ALA A 528 -39.93 -63.40 -1.99
CA ALA A 528 -40.91 -63.78 -0.98
C ALA A 528 -42.10 -64.56 -1.56
N ALA A 529 -42.55 -64.21 -2.77
CA ALA A 529 -43.62 -64.94 -3.45
C ALA A 529 -43.18 -66.36 -3.87
N SER A 530 -41.98 -66.50 -4.44
CA SER A 530 -41.38 -67.79 -4.80
C SER A 530 -41.18 -68.69 -3.58
N ASP A 531 -40.73 -68.14 -2.45
CA ASP A 531 -40.61 -68.88 -1.18
C ASP A 531 -41.96 -69.47 -0.72
N VAL A 532 -43.04 -68.69 -0.84
CA VAL A 532 -44.40 -69.18 -0.53
C VAL A 532 -44.84 -70.26 -1.52
N GLU A 533 -44.52 -70.12 -2.81
CA GLU A 533 -44.81 -71.13 -3.84
C GLU A 533 -44.06 -72.44 -3.59
N ILE A 534 -42.76 -72.39 -3.26
CA ILE A 534 -41.94 -73.55 -2.88
C ILE A 534 -42.55 -74.26 -1.67
N GLN A 535 -42.96 -73.52 -0.63
CA GLN A 535 -43.62 -74.10 0.54
C GLN A 535 -44.94 -74.78 0.17
N ALA A 536 -45.74 -74.16 -0.70
CA ALA A 536 -47.00 -74.72 -1.18
C ALA A 536 -46.78 -76.00 -2.01
N LEU A 537 -45.84 -75.99 -2.96
CA LEU A 537 -45.48 -77.14 -3.79
C LEU A 537 -44.88 -78.27 -2.93
N GLY A 538 -44.04 -77.94 -1.95
CA GLY A 538 -43.49 -78.91 -0.99
C GLY A 538 -44.59 -79.55 -0.14
N ALA A 539 -45.57 -78.78 0.32
CA ALA A 539 -46.74 -79.31 1.03
C ALA A 539 -47.61 -80.21 0.12
N GLN A 540 -47.83 -79.81 -1.13
CA GLN A 540 -48.57 -80.60 -2.12
C GLN A 540 -47.84 -81.92 -2.45
N LEU A 541 -46.52 -81.88 -2.65
CA LEU A 541 -45.70 -83.06 -2.89
C LEU A 541 -45.75 -84.02 -1.70
N ASN A 542 -45.61 -83.51 -0.47
CA ASN A 542 -45.73 -84.33 0.75
C ASN A 542 -47.12 -84.97 0.86
N ALA A 543 -48.18 -84.22 0.54
CA ALA A 543 -49.54 -84.75 0.52
C ALA A 543 -49.73 -85.82 -0.57
N ALA A 544 -49.18 -85.61 -1.77
CA ALA A 544 -49.23 -86.57 -2.87
C ALA A 544 -48.45 -87.84 -2.55
N LEU A 545 -47.25 -87.73 -1.97
CA LEU A 545 -46.45 -88.86 -1.48
C LEU A 545 -47.20 -89.63 -0.39
N ALA A 546 -47.87 -88.94 0.54
CA ALA A 546 -48.70 -89.58 1.55
C ALA A 546 -49.89 -90.35 0.94
N ARG A 547 -50.53 -89.81 -0.11
CA ARG A 547 -51.59 -90.50 -0.86
C ARG A 547 -51.07 -91.73 -1.58
N VAL A 548 -49.94 -91.62 -2.29
CA VAL A 548 -49.26 -92.77 -2.92
C VAL A 548 -48.96 -93.85 -1.88
N ALA A 549 -48.39 -93.47 -0.73
CA ALA A 549 -48.07 -94.41 0.34
C ALA A 549 -49.34 -95.05 0.95
N GLN A 550 -50.43 -94.30 1.09
CA GLN A 550 -51.71 -94.86 1.54
C GLN A 550 -52.28 -95.87 0.53
N GLU A 551 -52.25 -95.56 -0.76
CA GLU A 551 -52.79 -96.45 -1.80
C GLU A 551 -51.92 -97.71 -1.96
N GLN A 552 -50.60 -97.59 -1.84
CA GLN A 552 -49.68 -98.74 -1.76
C GLN A 552 -49.98 -99.64 -0.55
N ARG A 553 -50.29 -99.06 0.62
CA ARG A 553 -50.67 -99.82 1.81
C ARG A 553 -52.00 -100.56 1.62
N LYS A 554 -53.03 -99.90 1.11
CA LYS A 554 -54.33 -100.54 0.82
C LYS A 554 -54.17 -101.72 -0.13
N ARG A 555 -53.36 -101.55 -1.19
CA ARG A 555 -53.05 -102.64 -2.12
C ARG A 555 -52.40 -103.82 -1.41
N ALA A 556 -51.37 -103.58 -0.60
CA ALA A 556 -50.68 -104.63 0.14
C ALA A 556 -51.62 -105.38 1.11
N GLU A 557 -52.54 -104.67 1.77
CA GLU A 557 -53.57 -105.27 2.65
C GLU A 557 -54.54 -106.18 1.87
N LEU A 558 -54.99 -105.76 0.69
CA LEU A 558 -55.88 -106.56 -0.18
C LEU A 558 -55.20 -107.85 -0.67
N GLU A 559 -53.93 -107.76 -1.08
CA GLU A 559 -53.12 -108.91 -1.50
C GLU A 559 -52.87 -109.90 -0.33
N GLU A 560 -52.69 -109.40 0.90
CA GLU A 560 -52.54 -110.25 2.09
C GLU A 560 -53.85 -110.96 2.46
N ALA A 561 -54.99 -110.27 2.36
CA ALA A 561 -56.30 -110.85 2.65
C ALA A 561 -56.68 -112.00 1.69
N GLU A 562 -56.35 -111.88 0.40
CA GLU A 562 -56.59 -112.94 -0.58
C GLU A 562 -55.81 -114.22 -0.25
N ARG A 563 -54.54 -114.08 0.13
CA ARG A 563 -53.66 -115.20 0.49
C ARG A 563 -54.23 -116.05 1.62
N LYS A 564 -54.74 -115.41 2.68
CA LYS A 564 -55.30 -116.09 3.85
C LYS A 564 -56.58 -116.89 3.53
N ARG A 565 -57.40 -116.41 2.58
CA ARG A 565 -58.63 -117.11 2.18
C ARG A 565 -58.34 -118.46 1.51
N LEU A 566 -57.32 -118.49 0.64
CA LEU A 566 -56.94 -119.68 -0.12
C LEU A 566 -56.37 -120.80 0.77
N GLU A 567 -55.70 -120.45 1.87
CA GLU A 567 -55.14 -121.44 2.80
C GLU A 567 -56.22 -122.19 3.62
N ALA A 568 -57.34 -121.55 3.94
CA ALA A 568 -58.42 -122.15 4.74
C ALA A 568 -59.18 -123.25 3.98
N GLU A 569 -59.40 -123.08 2.67
CA GLU A 569 -60.16 -124.01 1.83
C GLU A 569 -59.45 -125.37 1.66
N ALA A 570 -58.12 -125.39 1.73
CA ALA A 570 -57.31 -126.60 1.60
C ALA A 570 -57.42 -127.55 2.82
N GLN A 571 -57.75 -127.04 4.02
CA GLN A 571 -57.72 -127.82 5.27
C GLN A 571 -58.99 -128.65 5.52
N ASP A 572 -60.13 -128.33 4.92
CA ASP A 572 -61.40 -129.03 5.16
C ASP A 572 -61.53 -130.36 4.39
N LEU A 573 -60.83 -130.54 3.27
CA LEU A 573 -60.90 -131.76 2.45
C LEU A 573 -60.29 -133.00 3.14
N GLU A 574 -59.32 -132.83 4.02
CA GLU A 574 -58.55 -133.95 4.59
C GLU A 574 -59.28 -134.68 5.74
N ARG A 575 -60.27 -134.05 6.37
CA ARG A 575 -60.99 -134.57 7.55
C ARG A 575 -61.98 -135.69 7.22
N TYR A 576 -62.67 -135.62 6.08
CA TYR A 576 -63.75 -136.55 5.69
C TYR A 576 -63.27 -137.96 5.31
N ARG A 577 -62.02 -138.12 4.88
CA ARG A 577 -61.48 -139.40 4.38
C ARG A 577 -61.25 -140.43 5.51
N SER A 578 -61.10 -139.99 6.76
CA SER A 578 -60.56 -140.82 7.85
C SER A 578 -61.62 -141.53 8.70
N GLU A 579 -62.89 -141.09 8.72
CA GLU A 579 -63.95 -141.69 9.57
C GLU A 579 -64.65 -142.92 8.95
N PHE A 580 -64.67 -143.03 7.62
CA PHE A 580 -65.45 -144.04 6.89
C PHE A 580 -64.84 -145.47 6.91
N PHE A 581 -63.51 -145.61 6.88
CA PHE A 581 -62.84 -146.92 6.81
C PHE A 581 -62.70 -147.63 8.17
N GLY A 582 -62.99 -146.94 9.27
CA GLY A 582 -63.01 -147.55 10.61
C GLY A 582 -64.15 -148.56 10.79
N GLN A 583 -65.33 -148.29 10.20
CA GLN A 583 -66.54 -149.08 10.41
C GLN A 583 -66.62 -150.39 9.58
N LEU A 584 -65.88 -150.50 8.48
CA LEU A 584 -65.93 -151.68 7.58
C LEU A 584 -65.03 -152.84 8.04
N ARG A 585 -64.03 -152.57 8.89
CA ARG A 585 -63.06 -153.55 9.39
C ARG A 585 -63.61 -154.41 10.53
N ASP A 586 -64.46 -153.85 11.38
CA ASP A 586 -64.89 -154.48 12.63
C ASP A 586 -65.93 -155.62 12.43
N LEU A 587 -66.51 -155.78 11.24
CA LEU A 587 -67.60 -156.72 10.96
C LEU A 587 -67.16 -158.07 10.35
N LEU A 588 -65.87 -158.27 10.03
CA LEU A 588 -65.40 -159.40 9.19
C LEU A 588 -64.23 -160.23 9.78
N GLU A 589 -63.90 -160.03 11.06
CA GLU A 589 -62.84 -160.77 11.74
C GLU A 589 -63.42 -162.06 12.37
N GLY A 590 -63.29 -163.22 11.69
CA GLY A 590 -63.66 -164.52 12.30
C GLY A 590 -64.07 -165.70 11.41
N GLN A 591 -63.83 -165.72 10.09
CA GLN A 591 -64.16 -166.88 9.23
C GLN A 591 -62.95 -167.44 8.45
N ASP A 592 -62.75 -168.75 8.56
CA ASP A 592 -61.64 -169.51 7.96
C ASP A 592 -61.75 -169.62 6.42
N GLY A 593 -60.67 -169.27 5.71
CA GLY A 593 -60.53 -169.45 4.26
C GLY A 593 -60.46 -168.17 3.41
N VAL A 594 -60.73 -166.99 3.99
CA VAL A 594 -60.66 -165.67 3.33
C VAL A 594 -59.62 -164.79 4.03
N ARG A 595 -58.67 -164.22 3.27
CA ARG A 595 -57.65 -163.29 3.81
C ARG A 595 -58.00 -161.86 3.38
N ILE A 596 -58.10 -160.96 4.35
CA ILE A 596 -58.38 -159.53 4.13
C ILE A 596 -57.04 -158.78 4.17
N GLU A 597 -56.67 -158.12 3.08
CA GLU A 597 -55.42 -157.35 2.97
C GLU A 597 -55.75 -155.88 2.66
N GLY A 598 -55.96 -155.07 3.70
CA GLY A 598 -56.36 -153.67 3.54
C GLY A 598 -57.81 -153.53 3.10
N ASP A 599 -58.04 -153.06 1.86
CA ASP A 599 -59.38 -152.78 1.31
C ASP A 599 -59.91 -153.84 0.32
N ARG A 600 -59.33 -155.05 0.32
CA ARG A 600 -59.65 -156.12 -0.63
C ARG A 600 -59.83 -157.50 0.02
N PHE A 601 -60.73 -158.31 -0.56
CA PHE A 601 -60.97 -159.71 -0.22
C PHE A 601 -60.25 -160.63 -1.20
N VAL A 602 -59.32 -161.45 -0.72
CA VAL A 602 -58.49 -162.31 -1.59
C VAL A 602 -58.91 -163.77 -1.47
N PHE A 603 -59.21 -164.39 -2.61
CA PHE A 603 -59.58 -165.80 -2.74
C PHE A 603 -58.54 -166.55 -3.57
N ALA A 604 -58.05 -167.67 -3.06
CA ALA A 604 -57.16 -168.55 -3.83
C ALA A 604 -57.91 -169.17 -5.01
N SER A 605 -57.32 -169.10 -6.20
CA SER A 605 -57.99 -169.52 -7.44
C SER A 605 -58.32 -171.02 -7.48
N GLU A 606 -57.62 -171.87 -6.73
CA GLU A 606 -57.84 -173.33 -6.69
C GLU A 606 -59.10 -173.72 -5.91
N VAL A 607 -59.52 -172.87 -4.97
CA VAL A 607 -60.78 -173.04 -4.25
C VAL A 607 -61.94 -172.68 -5.17
N LEU A 608 -61.80 -171.57 -5.90
CA LEU A 608 -62.86 -171.04 -6.74
C LEU A 608 -63.05 -171.80 -8.06
N PHE A 609 -61.96 -172.27 -8.68
CA PHE A 609 -62.00 -172.81 -10.03
C PHE A 609 -61.36 -174.19 -10.12
N ARG A 610 -61.78 -174.99 -11.10
CA ARG A 610 -61.07 -176.22 -11.47
C ARG A 610 -59.70 -175.85 -12.08
N PRO A 611 -58.63 -176.65 -11.87
CA PRO A 611 -57.30 -176.36 -12.42
C PRO A 611 -57.34 -176.13 -13.94
N GLY A 612 -56.72 -175.03 -14.40
CA GLY A 612 -56.69 -174.64 -15.82
C GLY A 612 -58.01 -174.18 -16.45
N SER A 613 -59.12 -174.17 -15.70
CA SER A 613 -60.43 -173.70 -16.18
C SER A 613 -60.81 -172.33 -15.58
N ALA A 614 -61.74 -171.65 -16.26
CA ALA A 614 -62.44 -170.46 -15.75
C ALA A 614 -63.85 -170.78 -15.23
N ASP A 615 -64.26 -172.04 -15.23
CA ASP A 615 -65.54 -172.48 -14.66
C ASP A 615 -65.43 -172.62 -13.14
N LEU A 616 -66.34 -171.96 -12.42
CA LEU A 616 -66.41 -172.05 -10.96
C LEU A 616 -66.74 -173.48 -10.52
N SER A 617 -65.97 -173.97 -9.55
CA SER A 617 -66.26 -175.22 -8.84
C SER A 617 -67.51 -175.06 -7.96
N ASP A 618 -68.15 -176.16 -7.57
CA ASP A 618 -69.33 -176.08 -6.69
C ASP A 618 -68.96 -175.48 -5.31
N ALA A 619 -67.78 -175.83 -4.78
CA ALA A 619 -67.23 -175.21 -3.58
C ALA A 619 -66.94 -173.70 -3.78
N GLY A 620 -66.41 -173.31 -4.94
CA GLY A 620 -66.16 -171.91 -5.28
C GLY A 620 -67.43 -171.08 -5.40
N ARG A 621 -68.50 -171.67 -5.91
CA ARG A 621 -69.83 -171.06 -5.94
C ARG A 621 -70.37 -170.80 -4.53
N ASP A 622 -70.16 -171.72 -3.61
CA ASP A 622 -70.58 -171.54 -2.22
C ASP A 622 -69.80 -170.43 -1.50
N GLU A 623 -68.47 -170.33 -1.73
CA GLU A 623 -67.66 -169.25 -1.14
C GLU A 623 -68.06 -167.86 -1.66
N ILE A 624 -68.25 -167.72 -2.97
CA ILE A 624 -68.72 -166.44 -3.54
C ILE A 624 -70.14 -166.11 -3.07
N ALA A 625 -71.00 -167.11 -2.83
CA ALA A 625 -72.34 -166.90 -2.30
C ALA A 625 -72.33 -166.29 -0.89
N LYS A 626 -71.38 -166.67 -0.03
CA LYS A 626 -71.21 -166.07 1.31
C LYS A 626 -70.90 -164.58 1.22
N VAL A 627 -69.91 -164.20 0.40
CA VAL A 627 -69.51 -162.80 0.20
C VAL A 627 -70.65 -161.97 -0.39
N ALA A 628 -71.34 -162.50 -1.40
CA ALA A 628 -72.49 -161.82 -1.98
C ALA A 628 -73.62 -161.62 -0.96
N GLY A 629 -73.81 -162.57 -0.03
CA GLY A 629 -74.74 -162.41 1.08
C GLY A 629 -74.43 -161.19 1.96
N ILE A 630 -73.16 -161.01 2.34
CA ILE A 630 -72.69 -159.86 3.12
C ILE A 630 -72.85 -158.57 2.32
N LEU A 631 -72.43 -158.57 1.05
CA LEU A 631 -72.53 -157.41 0.17
C LEU A 631 -73.97 -156.93 0.00
N ARG A 632 -74.96 -157.83 -0.09
CA ARG A 632 -76.38 -157.42 -0.14
C ARG A 632 -76.86 -156.78 1.16
N GLY A 633 -76.37 -157.24 2.31
CA GLY A 633 -76.71 -156.64 3.61
C GLY A 633 -76.17 -155.22 3.75
N VAL A 634 -74.91 -154.99 3.35
CA VAL A 634 -74.27 -153.66 3.46
C VAL A 634 -74.73 -152.71 2.36
N ALA A 635 -75.01 -153.20 1.15
CA ALA A 635 -75.41 -152.36 0.02
C ALA A 635 -76.66 -151.51 0.28
N SER A 636 -77.57 -151.95 1.16
CA SER A 636 -78.77 -151.18 1.53
C SER A 636 -78.51 -150.01 2.49
N GLU A 637 -77.35 -149.94 3.14
CA GLU A 637 -76.99 -148.87 4.09
C GLU A 637 -76.20 -147.73 3.44
N ILE A 638 -75.70 -147.92 2.22
CA ILE A 638 -74.87 -146.93 1.54
C ILE A 638 -75.74 -145.85 0.90
N PRO A 639 -75.55 -144.56 1.24
CA PRO A 639 -76.34 -143.46 0.66
C PRO A 639 -76.27 -143.44 -0.87
N PRO A 640 -77.39 -143.18 -1.58
CA PRO A 640 -77.43 -143.20 -3.03
C PRO A 640 -76.56 -142.12 -3.71
N SER A 641 -76.02 -141.14 -2.97
CA SER A 641 -75.10 -140.12 -3.46
C SER A 641 -73.66 -140.61 -3.67
N ILE A 642 -73.30 -141.80 -3.16
CA ILE A 642 -71.96 -142.37 -3.29
C ILE A 642 -71.94 -143.37 -4.45
N ASN A 643 -71.16 -143.06 -5.48
CA ASN A 643 -71.07 -143.84 -6.70
C ASN A 643 -70.03 -144.96 -6.55
N TRP A 644 -70.36 -146.05 -5.84
CA TRP A 644 -69.44 -147.16 -5.59
C TRP A 644 -69.56 -148.34 -6.58
N VAL A 645 -68.48 -149.11 -6.72
CA VAL A 645 -68.41 -150.36 -7.49
C VAL A 645 -67.53 -151.39 -6.79
N ILE A 646 -67.89 -152.68 -6.89
CA ILE A 646 -67.04 -153.81 -6.51
C ILE A 646 -66.27 -154.27 -7.74
N ARG A 647 -64.95 -154.14 -7.64
CA ARG A 647 -64.02 -154.57 -8.66
C ARG A 647 -63.52 -155.97 -8.33
N VAL A 648 -63.81 -156.92 -9.22
CA VAL A 648 -63.35 -158.31 -9.16
C VAL A 648 -62.12 -158.43 -10.06
N ASP A 649 -60.97 -158.59 -9.43
CA ASP A 649 -59.66 -158.58 -10.06
C ASP A 649 -59.11 -160.00 -10.11
N GLY A 650 -58.93 -160.54 -11.33
CA GLY A 650 -58.38 -161.87 -11.56
C GLY A 650 -56.89 -161.84 -11.82
N HIS A 651 -56.15 -162.78 -11.23
CA HIS A 651 -54.72 -162.91 -11.37
C HIS A 651 -54.31 -164.36 -11.67
N THR A 652 -53.22 -164.51 -12.42
CA THR A 652 -52.55 -165.80 -12.66
C THR A 652 -51.14 -165.77 -12.07
N ASP A 653 -50.49 -166.93 -12.04
CA ASP A 653 -49.04 -166.97 -11.88
C ASP A 653 -48.34 -166.71 -13.22
N ASN A 654 -47.01 -166.73 -13.18
CA ASN A 654 -46.11 -166.44 -14.30
C ASN A 654 -45.84 -167.62 -15.24
N THR A 655 -46.49 -168.78 -15.05
CA THR A 655 -46.35 -169.95 -15.92
C THR A 655 -47.03 -169.67 -17.27
N PRO A 656 -46.30 -169.70 -18.40
CA PRO A 656 -46.91 -169.45 -19.70
C PRO A 656 -47.91 -170.55 -20.08
N LEU A 657 -49.10 -170.16 -20.55
CA LEU A 657 -50.03 -171.10 -21.19
C LEU A 657 -49.47 -171.52 -22.56
N SER A 658 -49.73 -172.77 -22.97
CA SER A 658 -49.22 -173.33 -24.23
C SER A 658 -49.74 -172.64 -25.51
N GLY A 659 -50.73 -171.74 -25.38
CA GLY A 659 -51.35 -171.00 -26.48
C GLY A 659 -52.28 -171.81 -27.39
N LEU A 660 -52.30 -173.14 -27.25
CA LEU A 660 -53.14 -174.07 -28.04
C LEU A 660 -54.41 -174.53 -27.30
N GLY A 661 -54.58 -174.14 -26.03
CA GLY A 661 -55.75 -174.46 -25.20
C GLY A 661 -56.91 -173.46 -25.36
N GLN A 662 -57.94 -173.55 -24.51
CA GLN A 662 -59.11 -172.65 -24.55
C GLN A 662 -58.75 -171.16 -24.39
N PHE A 663 -57.68 -170.85 -23.67
CA PHE A 663 -57.19 -169.49 -23.47
C PHE A 663 -55.80 -169.35 -24.08
N ALA A 664 -55.58 -168.29 -24.86
CA ALA A 664 -54.32 -168.10 -25.57
C ALA A 664 -53.19 -167.62 -24.64
N ASN A 665 -53.53 -166.90 -23.56
CA ASN A 665 -52.56 -166.35 -22.62
C ASN A 665 -53.17 -166.10 -21.22
N ASN A 666 -52.32 -165.75 -20.26
CA ASN A 666 -52.69 -165.50 -18.87
C ASN A 666 -53.63 -164.30 -18.67
N TRP A 667 -53.60 -163.30 -19.57
CA TRP A 667 -54.56 -162.20 -19.52
C TRP A 667 -55.98 -162.71 -19.77
N GLU A 668 -56.17 -163.49 -20.83
CA GLU A 668 -57.48 -164.07 -21.15
C GLU A 668 -57.99 -164.97 -20.02
N LEU A 669 -57.13 -165.82 -19.45
CA LEU A 669 -57.53 -166.70 -18.35
C LEU A 669 -57.93 -165.91 -17.10
N SER A 670 -57.16 -164.90 -16.71
CA SER A 670 -57.46 -164.08 -15.53
C SER A 670 -58.75 -163.27 -15.70
N GLN A 671 -58.95 -162.67 -16.87
CA GLN A 671 -60.15 -161.91 -17.20
C GLN A 671 -61.37 -162.82 -17.26
N ALA A 672 -61.25 -164.00 -17.87
CA ALA A 672 -62.32 -164.98 -17.94
C ALA A 672 -62.74 -165.46 -16.54
N ARG A 673 -61.77 -165.72 -15.64
CA ARG A 673 -62.06 -166.10 -14.25
C ARG A 673 -62.77 -164.99 -13.46
N ALA A 674 -62.27 -163.75 -13.54
CA ALA A 674 -62.92 -162.61 -12.90
C ALA A 674 -64.35 -162.42 -13.43
N LEU A 675 -64.52 -162.54 -14.75
CA LEU A 675 -65.83 -162.45 -15.39
C LEU A 675 -66.76 -163.59 -14.95
N SER A 676 -66.28 -164.82 -14.82
CA SER A 676 -67.08 -165.94 -14.30
C SER A 676 -67.60 -165.68 -12.89
N VAL A 677 -66.79 -165.08 -12.01
CA VAL A 677 -67.22 -164.67 -10.66
C VAL A 677 -68.29 -163.58 -10.74
N VAL A 678 -68.06 -162.53 -11.52
CA VAL A 678 -69.05 -161.45 -11.72
C VAL A 678 -70.36 -162.00 -12.29
N LEU A 679 -70.30 -162.81 -13.34
CA LEU A 679 -71.48 -163.40 -13.96
C LEU A 679 -72.21 -164.35 -13.00
N TYR A 680 -71.49 -165.06 -12.14
CA TYR A 680 -72.11 -165.88 -11.11
C TYR A 680 -72.82 -165.02 -10.05
N MET A 681 -72.18 -163.94 -9.59
CA MET A 681 -72.77 -162.98 -8.63
C MET A 681 -74.01 -162.28 -9.20
N VAL A 682 -74.00 -161.96 -10.49
CA VAL A 682 -75.13 -161.36 -11.19
C VAL A 682 -76.26 -162.38 -11.38
N ASN A 683 -75.98 -163.48 -12.06
CA ASN A 683 -77.03 -164.37 -12.58
C ASN A 683 -77.64 -165.27 -11.51
N PHE A 684 -76.88 -165.64 -10.47
CA PHE A 684 -77.32 -166.59 -9.45
C PHE A 684 -77.41 -165.99 -8.05
N LEU A 685 -76.67 -164.91 -7.76
CA LEU A 685 -76.64 -164.27 -6.44
C LEU A 685 -77.29 -162.87 -6.43
N GLY A 686 -77.82 -162.39 -7.56
CA GLY A 686 -78.65 -161.18 -7.59
C GLY A 686 -77.94 -159.86 -7.26
N ILE A 687 -76.62 -159.77 -7.45
CA ILE A 687 -75.89 -158.50 -7.31
C ILE A 687 -76.12 -157.65 -8.58
N PRO A 688 -76.48 -156.35 -8.46
CA PRO A 688 -76.71 -155.49 -9.63
C PRO A 688 -75.47 -155.40 -10.54
N PRO A 689 -75.60 -155.64 -11.87
CA PRO A 689 -74.48 -155.61 -12.80
C PRO A 689 -73.71 -154.28 -12.81
N ASN A 690 -74.40 -153.16 -12.58
CA ASN A 690 -73.80 -151.81 -12.54
C ASN A 690 -72.93 -151.54 -11.30
N ARG A 691 -72.92 -152.46 -10.33
CA ARG A 691 -72.08 -152.42 -9.12
C ARG A 691 -70.91 -153.41 -9.18
N LEU A 692 -70.70 -154.07 -10.32
CA LEU A 692 -69.61 -155.03 -10.50
C LEU A 692 -68.75 -154.64 -11.71
N ALA A 693 -67.44 -154.78 -11.57
CA ALA A 693 -66.48 -154.68 -12.67
C ALA A 693 -65.56 -155.89 -12.62
N ALA A 694 -65.33 -156.56 -13.75
CA ALA A 694 -64.39 -157.69 -13.84
C ALA A 694 -63.13 -157.24 -14.58
N ASN A 695 -61.96 -157.36 -13.94
CA ASN A 695 -60.67 -157.08 -14.57
C ASN A 695 -59.78 -158.32 -14.50
N GLY A 696 -59.06 -158.63 -15.57
CA GLY A 696 -57.94 -159.57 -15.56
C GLY A 696 -56.63 -158.81 -15.56
N PHE A 697 -55.71 -159.15 -14.66
CA PHE A 697 -54.35 -158.57 -14.59
C PHE A 697 -53.25 -159.52 -15.07
N GLY A 698 -53.62 -160.73 -15.49
CA GLY A 698 -52.69 -161.79 -15.82
C GLY A 698 -51.69 -162.03 -14.68
N GLN A 699 -50.42 -162.22 -15.06
CA GLN A 699 -49.32 -162.51 -14.14
C GLN A 699 -48.61 -161.26 -13.59
N TYR A 700 -49.03 -160.06 -14.00
CA TYR A 700 -48.24 -158.83 -13.86
C TYR A 700 -48.45 -158.08 -12.54
N GLN A 701 -49.27 -158.63 -11.65
CA GLN A 701 -49.42 -158.15 -10.28
C GLN A 701 -49.30 -159.33 -9.28
N PRO A 702 -48.10 -159.92 -9.15
CA PRO A 702 -47.86 -160.95 -8.14
C PRO A 702 -47.88 -160.33 -6.74
N VAL A 703 -48.50 -161.01 -5.77
CA VAL A 703 -48.43 -160.64 -4.34
C VAL A 703 -47.09 -161.07 -3.77
N THR A 704 -46.58 -162.21 -4.23
CA THR A 704 -45.29 -162.74 -3.81
C THR A 704 -44.38 -162.99 -5.01
N ASN A 705 -43.19 -162.40 -4.96
CA ASN A 705 -42.16 -162.59 -5.96
C ASN A 705 -41.45 -163.93 -5.68
N GLY A 706 -41.54 -164.90 -6.59
CA GLY A 706 -40.86 -166.19 -6.48
C GLY A 706 -41.54 -167.30 -7.30
N ASP A 707 -40.75 -168.29 -7.71
CA ASP A 707 -41.18 -169.38 -8.61
C ASP A 707 -41.52 -170.68 -7.86
N SER A 708 -41.75 -170.62 -6.53
CA SER A 708 -42.20 -171.79 -5.77
C SER A 708 -43.67 -172.09 -6.06
N ASP A 709 -44.09 -173.36 -5.94
CA ASP A 709 -45.49 -173.72 -6.18
C ASP A 709 -46.45 -173.04 -5.21
N GLN A 710 -45.99 -172.75 -3.99
CA GLN A 710 -46.73 -171.97 -3.01
C GLN A 710 -46.88 -170.49 -3.43
N ALA A 711 -45.82 -169.86 -3.94
CA ALA A 711 -45.88 -168.49 -4.45
C ALA A 711 -46.77 -168.41 -5.70
N ARG A 712 -46.67 -169.38 -6.62
CA ARG A 712 -47.58 -169.48 -7.77
C ARG A 712 -49.04 -169.63 -7.34
N ALA A 713 -49.33 -170.48 -6.35
CA ALA A 713 -50.69 -170.63 -5.82
C ALA A 713 -51.25 -169.34 -5.20
N GLN A 714 -50.42 -168.57 -4.48
CA GLN A 714 -50.82 -167.27 -3.94
C GLN A 714 -51.07 -166.23 -5.03
N ASN A 715 -50.25 -166.23 -6.10
CA ASN A 715 -50.41 -165.30 -7.21
C ASN A 715 -51.65 -165.62 -8.07
N ARG A 716 -52.03 -166.89 -8.19
CA ARG A 716 -53.32 -167.33 -8.74
C ARG A 716 -54.46 -167.03 -7.77
N ARG A 717 -55.04 -165.85 -7.84
CA ARG A 717 -56.12 -165.42 -6.93
C ARG A 717 -57.17 -164.57 -7.62
N ILE A 718 -58.32 -164.43 -6.97
CA ILE A 718 -59.32 -163.41 -7.27
C ILE A 718 -59.39 -162.45 -6.10
N GLU A 719 -59.31 -161.15 -6.37
CA GLU A 719 -59.51 -160.10 -5.37
C GLU A 719 -60.85 -159.40 -5.61
N LEU A 720 -61.59 -159.09 -4.54
CA LEU A 720 -62.77 -158.22 -4.60
C LEU A 720 -62.46 -156.95 -3.83
N LYS A 721 -62.49 -155.79 -4.49
CA LYS A 721 -62.17 -154.46 -3.93
C LYS A 721 -63.35 -153.50 -4.06
N PHE A 722 -63.60 -152.72 -3.01
CA PHE A 722 -64.56 -151.60 -3.04
C PHE A 722 -63.87 -150.32 -3.52
N THR A 723 -64.43 -149.63 -4.52
CA THR A 723 -63.86 -148.38 -5.04
C THR A 723 -64.95 -147.43 -5.55
N GLU A 724 -64.60 -146.16 -5.74
CA GLU A 724 -65.47 -145.18 -6.40
C GLU A 724 -65.44 -145.43 -7.92
N ARG A 725 -66.61 -145.32 -8.55
CA ARG A 725 -66.85 -145.68 -9.95
C ARG A 725 -66.19 -144.73 -10.93
#